data_AF-A0A6A5AP69-F1
#
_entry.id   AF-A0A6A5AP69-F1
#
_cell.length_a   1.000
_cell.length_b   1.000
_cell.length_c   1.000
_cell.angle_alpha   90.00
_cell.angle_beta   90.00
_cell.angle_gamma   90.00
#
_symmetry.space_group_name_H-M   'P 1'
#
loop_
_entity.id
_entity.type
_entity.pdbx_description
1 polymer ?
#
loop_
_entity_poly.entity_id
_entity_poly.type
_entity_poly.pdbx_seq_one_letter_code
_entity_poly.pdbx_strand_id
1 'polypeptide(L)'
;MSTRRWHGLVIASLVLLVSICQANGSFHSQDFMREVVAGSSTLFCDANNVATNYEPSHRRLTANISSFRSVVGFGFRGRSNAAIVPVLSEESCATLCVQDLLCLSFDVEANMCYIAHTDRYAFPQDFLPRSGSTYFEWQVMAASPSFEPNGGVFHTQTSIRIFTQTRAAAMYYQIISTNGSVVVDYALATPDLAIVLPEFPCQVLAYSTKVGLDKSPVATSNLYDIRASKYMYLVPYYNGADFHGKLTRVKLDVQGKKRPRPSLVLEFTDLETFFGIGPFQDQVQVLNLTALDPRMAGYYDGFSVVSTTSYVNVSLESYDDLSQWTLIDSATYRENPGNTIFNNNVPITEEHLYLSPYMNGGGYSGLVTKVYLRAFDASTLPPFSPPVYSTLDLTQLDPDLTGFVSCFTRNNFGYFVQRNNDNGLGGKVVRVDLSEFHNAPRQAATVLDLEQVDERLVGFGGAFVYGKYAFLTPLDRNRVGLELNPNYKYFPTPTSSCMARVDLDDFATVQVVDFSHLDPKFARGYFGGFTVNSFAYFVPYMWTANDLSPTVNPYHGVVVRLNLLTLAIEKLDLTLVDPSLKGFMRGFAFGKYAVFVPHKNGPHNITPRRVNPSQKLHFGKLVRVNTDVFSPDGVDVLDLTATLRSQIPNLPDVELRGFLGGGASGQYGFFVPYFNGVRFAGKVVRVNLRTFNEVQVLE
;
A
#
# COMPACT_ATOMS: atom_id res chain seq x y z
N MET A 1 -64.00 -45.78 -14.14
CA MET A 1 -64.36 -46.08 -12.73
C MET A 1 -63.25 -45.51 -11.85
N SER A 2 -63.46 -44.35 -11.20
CA SER A 2 -63.80 -44.22 -9.77
C SER A 2 -62.58 -44.54 -8.86
N THR A 3 -62.01 -43.70 -7.97
CA THR A 3 -62.36 -42.42 -7.30
C THR A 3 -61.18 -41.95 -6.40
N ARG A 4 -61.04 -40.61 -6.21
CA ARG A 4 -60.61 -39.83 -4.99
C ARG A 4 -59.18 -40.00 -4.42
N ARG A 5 -58.50 -39.02 -3.77
CA ARG A 5 -58.48 -37.53 -3.69
C ARG A 5 -57.27 -37.15 -2.77
N TRP A 6 -56.48 -36.15 -3.18
CA TRP A 6 -55.76 -35.09 -2.41
C TRP A 6 -54.66 -35.40 -1.34
N HIS A 7 -53.42 -34.92 -1.55
CA HIS A 7 -52.84 -33.65 -1.03
C HIS A 7 -51.31 -33.56 -1.32
N GLY A 8 -50.83 -32.34 -1.63
CA GLY A 8 -49.49 -31.86 -1.24
C GLY A 8 -48.34 -31.98 -2.25
N LEU A 9 -48.16 -30.97 -3.11
CA LEU A 9 -46.91 -30.73 -3.85
C LEU A 9 -46.47 -29.28 -3.60
N VAL A 10 -45.43 -29.12 -2.78
CA VAL A 10 -44.72 -27.85 -2.58
C VAL A 10 -43.62 -27.77 -3.63
N ILE A 11 -43.77 -26.84 -4.56
CA ILE A 11 -42.73 -26.45 -5.52
C ILE A 11 -41.98 -25.27 -4.90
N ALA A 12 -40.72 -25.48 -4.52
CA ALA A 12 -39.80 -24.40 -4.18
C ALA A 12 -39.31 -23.76 -5.50
N SER A 13 -39.82 -22.56 -5.80
CA SER A 13 -39.29 -21.73 -6.88
C SER A 13 -38.18 -20.83 -6.33
N LEU A 14 -36.99 -21.00 -6.90
CA LEU A 14 -35.80 -20.18 -6.73
C LEU A 14 -36.09 -18.76 -7.27
N VAL A 15 -36.16 -17.74 -6.40
CA VAL A 15 -36.21 -16.33 -6.83
C VAL A 15 -34.79 -15.78 -6.85
N LEU A 16 -34.29 -15.51 -8.06
CA LEU A 16 -33.13 -14.67 -8.31
C LEU A 16 -33.43 -13.24 -7.79
N LEU A 17 -32.75 -12.80 -6.74
CA LEU A 17 -32.71 -11.38 -6.35
C LEU A 17 -31.65 -10.68 -7.21
N VAL A 18 -32.06 -10.23 -8.40
CA VAL A 18 -31.33 -9.22 -9.17
C VAL A 18 -31.77 -7.86 -8.63
N SER A 19 -30.91 -7.19 -7.86
CA SER A 19 -31.15 -5.83 -7.37
C SER A 19 -31.03 -4.83 -8.53
N ILE A 20 -32.17 -4.50 -9.15
CA ILE A 20 -32.33 -3.33 -10.02
C ILE A 20 -33.09 -2.27 -9.20
N CYS A 21 -32.45 -1.12 -8.91
CA CYS A 21 -33.08 0.05 -8.25
C CYS A 21 -34.18 0.56 -9.23
N GLN A 22 -35.44 0.10 -9.10
CA GLN A 22 -36.59 0.62 -9.86
C GLN A 22 -37.12 1.88 -9.19
N ALA A 23 -37.08 3.02 -9.89
CA ALA A 23 -37.75 4.25 -9.49
C ALA A 23 -39.27 4.08 -9.66
N ASN A 24 -39.95 3.55 -8.64
CA ASN A 24 -41.40 3.64 -8.57
C ASN A 24 -41.79 4.91 -7.83
N GLY A 25 -42.42 5.81 -8.58
CA GLY A 25 -43.08 6.99 -8.05
C GLY A 25 -44.35 6.66 -7.27
N SER A 26 -44.80 7.68 -6.53
CA SER A 26 -45.99 7.76 -5.67
C SER A 26 -45.90 6.99 -4.35
N PHE A 27 -45.61 7.72 -3.27
CA PHE A 27 -45.92 7.29 -1.91
C PHE A 27 -47.06 8.15 -1.36
N HIS A 28 -48.17 7.48 -1.06
CA HIS A 28 -49.29 8.02 -0.29
C HIS A 28 -48.90 8.09 1.20
N SER A 29 -49.48 9.05 1.92
CA SER A 29 -49.18 9.41 3.31
C SER A 29 -49.43 8.35 4.39
N GLN A 30 -49.67 7.08 4.06
CA GLN A 30 -50.02 6.02 5.02
C GLN A 30 -48.86 5.10 5.42
N ASP A 31 -47.74 5.07 4.70
CA ASP A 31 -46.62 4.16 5.00
C ASP A 31 -45.62 4.71 6.04
N PHE A 32 -45.57 6.03 6.24
CA PHE A 32 -44.67 6.66 7.21
C PHE A 32 -44.94 6.24 8.68
N MET A 33 -46.18 5.83 9.00
CA MET A 33 -46.56 5.42 10.36
C MET A 33 -46.31 3.94 10.67
N ARG A 34 -46.00 3.10 9.67
CA ARG A 34 -45.78 1.65 9.87
C ARG A 34 -44.31 1.26 10.00
N GLU A 35 -43.39 2.01 9.41
CA GLU A 35 -41.95 1.71 9.48
C GLU A 35 -41.28 2.16 10.78
N VAL A 36 -41.88 3.12 11.52
CA VAL A 36 -41.36 3.58 12.82
C VAL A 36 -41.40 2.48 13.90
N VAL A 37 -42.14 1.38 13.68
CA VAL A 37 -42.30 0.27 14.65
C VAL A 37 -41.51 -0.99 14.28
N ALA A 38 -40.94 -1.08 13.07
CA ALA A 38 -40.19 -2.26 12.64
C ALA A 38 -38.75 -1.88 12.28
N GLY A 39 -37.79 -2.28 13.13
CA GLY A 39 -36.35 -2.09 12.90
C GLY A 39 -35.83 -2.89 11.71
N SER A 40 -36.10 -2.43 10.49
CA SER A 40 -35.51 -2.96 9.27
C SER A 40 -34.58 -1.95 8.63
N SER A 41 -33.39 -2.42 8.22
CA SER A 41 -32.37 -1.66 7.51
C SER A 41 -32.88 -1.21 6.15
N THR A 42 -33.16 0.09 5.98
CA THR A 42 -33.47 0.69 4.68
C THR A 42 -32.18 1.10 3.98
N LEU A 43 -31.90 0.46 2.84
CA LEU A 43 -30.80 0.80 1.91
C LEU A 43 -31.26 1.92 0.97
N PHE A 44 -30.46 2.98 0.82
CA PHE A 44 -30.69 4.04 -0.18
C PHE A 44 -29.55 4.15 -1.19
N CYS A 45 -29.92 4.41 -2.44
CA CYS A 45 -29.07 4.67 -3.61
C CYS A 45 -28.63 6.17 -3.57
N ASP A 46 -27.32 6.48 -3.57
CA ASP A 46 -26.81 7.87 -3.71
C ASP A 46 -26.95 8.41 -5.15
N ALA A 47 -26.47 9.62 -5.44
CA ALA A 47 -26.51 10.20 -6.80
C ALA A 47 -25.76 9.37 -7.88
N ASN A 48 -25.00 8.35 -7.46
CA ASN A 48 -24.30 7.36 -8.28
C ASN A 48 -24.87 5.93 -8.13
N ASN A 49 -26.06 5.74 -7.52
CA ASN A 49 -26.71 4.44 -7.28
C ASN A 49 -25.90 3.45 -6.43
N VAL A 50 -25.14 3.92 -5.43
CA VAL A 50 -24.45 3.02 -4.47
C VAL A 50 -25.18 2.99 -3.13
N ALA A 51 -25.33 1.79 -2.55
CA ALA A 51 -25.94 1.58 -1.25
C ALA A 51 -24.90 1.64 -0.12
N THR A 52 -25.11 2.51 0.88
CA THR A 52 -24.22 2.64 2.05
C THR A 52 -24.91 2.14 3.32
N ASN A 53 -24.25 1.25 4.08
CA ASN A 53 -24.69 0.87 5.42
C ASN A 53 -24.24 1.94 6.43
N TYR A 54 -25.20 2.58 7.10
CA TYR A 54 -24.95 3.53 8.19
C TYR A 54 -25.20 2.83 9.54
N GLU A 55 -24.30 3.03 10.51
CA GLU A 55 -24.43 2.45 11.85
C GLU A 55 -25.45 3.27 12.69
N PRO A 56 -26.52 2.68 13.25
CA PRO A 56 -27.64 3.42 13.84
C PRO A 56 -27.40 3.89 15.30
N SER A 57 -26.15 3.97 15.75
CA SER A 57 -25.81 4.11 17.17
C SER A 57 -25.92 5.53 17.76
N HIS A 58 -26.31 6.55 16.99
CA HIS A 58 -26.59 7.90 17.51
C HIS A 58 -28.07 8.28 17.33
N ARG A 59 -28.95 7.74 18.18
CA ARG A 59 -30.30 8.32 18.37
C ARG A 59 -30.14 9.73 18.96
N ARG A 60 -30.56 10.76 18.22
CA ARG A 60 -30.55 12.16 18.68
C ARG A 60 -31.76 12.38 19.57
N LEU A 61 -31.58 12.29 20.89
CA LEU A 61 -32.68 12.18 21.85
C LEU A 61 -33.30 13.52 22.31
N THR A 62 -32.70 14.67 22.00
CA THR A 62 -33.23 16.00 22.40
C THR A 62 -32.76 17.15 21.49
N ALA A 63 -33.68 17.76 20.74
CA ALA A 63 -33.49 19.03 20.03
C ALA A 63 -34.85 19.72 19.78
N ASN A 64 -34.86 21.05 19.75
CA ASN A 64 -36.06 21.87 19.53
C ASN A 64 -35.93 22.66 18.21
N ILE A 65 -36.95 23.44 17.85
CA ILE A 65 -36.88 24.26 16.63
C ILE A 65 -35.74 25.29 16.65
N SER A 66 -35.27 25.73 17.83
CA SER A 66 -34.12 26.62 17.95
C SER A 66 -32.77 25.95 17.65
N SER A 67 -32.74 24.61 17.57
CA SER A 67 -31.60 23.85 17.03
C SER A 67 -31.49 23.97 15.50
N PHE A 68 -32.42 24.68 14.85
CA PHE A 68 -32.43 24.91 13.43
C PHE A 68 -32.35 26.41 13.13
N ARG A 69 -31.62 26.75 12.07
CA ARG A 69 -31.63 28.09 11.49
C ARG A 69 -32.75 28.17 10.46
N SER A 70 -33.59 29.17 10.59
CA SER A 70 -34.65 29.43 9.63
C SER A 70 -34.19 30.35 8.50
N VAL A 71 -34.73 30.12 7.30
CA VAL A 71 -34.63 30.98 6.12
C VAL A 71 -36.03 31.16 5.57
N VAL A 72 -36.61 32.32 5.84
CA VAL A 72 -37.97 32.68 5.40
C VAL A 72 -38.00 32.92 3.91
N GLY A 73 -39.08 32.49 3.25
CA GLY A 73 -39.31 32.76 1.84
C GLY A 73 -38.60 31.77 0.91
N PHE A 74 -38.17 30.62 1.43
CA PHE A 74 -37.48 29.57 0.69
C PHE A 74 -37.96 28.19 1.15
N GLY A 75 -37.90 27.22 0.25
CA GLY A 75 -38.21 25.82 0.54
C GLY A 75 -37.53 24.87 -0.45
N PHE A 76 -37.50 23.59 -0.12
CA PHE A 76 -36.90 22.53 -0.92
C PHE A 76 -37.92 21.85 -1.83
N ARG A 77 -37.76 21.92 -3.15
CA ARG A 77 -38.71 21.30 -4.09
C ARG A 77 -37.94 20.48 -5.12
N GLY A 78 -38.33 19.21 -5.30
CA GLY A 78 -37.70 18.31 -6.26
C GLY A 78 -37.63 16.87 -5.75
N ARG A 79 -36.72 16.07 -6.33
CA ARG A 79 -36.46 14.67 -5.92
C ARG A 79 -35.75 14.55 -4.57
N SER A 80 -35.39 15.67 -3.96
CA SER A 80 -34.59 15.75 -2.73
C SER A 80 -35.41 15.68 -1.44
N ASN A 81 -36.75 15.72 -1.52
CA ASN A 81 -37.62 15.55 -0.37
C ASN A 81 -37.74 14.07 -0.04
N ALA A 82 -37.35 13.71 1.17
CA ALA A 82 -37.41 12.33 1.67
C ALA A 82 -38.80 12.01 2.23
N ALA A 83 -39.48 12.98 2.84
CA ALA A 83 -40.85 12.82 3.32
C ALA A 83 -41.65 14.12 3.22
N ILE A 84 -42.95 13.98 2.99
CA ILE A 84 -43.90 15.09 2.99
C ILE A 84 -45.04 14.71 3.91
N VAL A 85 -45.16 15.40 5.05
CA VAL A 85 -46.06 15.01 6.14
C VAL A 85 -46.87 16.22 6.63
N PRO A 86 -48.17 16.06 6.90
CA PRO A 86 -48.98 17.14 7.47
C PRO A 86 -48.54 17.40 8.91
N VAL A 87 -48.39 18.68 9.27
CA VAL A 87 -47.96 19.13 10.60
C VAL A 87 -48.81 20.32 11.06
N LEU A 88 -48.95 20.46 12.37
CA LEU A 88 -49.70 21.56 12.98
C LEU A 88 -48.84 22.80 13.26
N SER A 89 -47.52 22.65 13.24
CA SER A 89 -46.57 23.73 13.51
C SER A 89 -45.19 23.40 12.95
N GLU A 90 -44.34 24.42 12.84
CA GLU A 90 -42.93 24.24 12.49
C GLU A 90 -42.20 23.36 13.50
N GLU A 91 -42.54 23.47 14.79
CA GLU A 91 -41.95 22.67 15.87
C GLU A 91 -42.33 21.19 15.80
N SER A 92 -43.53 20.89 15.27
CA SER A 92 -43.92 19.51 14.98
C SER A 92 -43.06 18.93 13.85
N CYS A 93 -42.77 19.72 12.81
CA CYS A 93 -41.87 19.32 11.72
C CYS A 93 -40.42 19.14 12.20
N ALA A 94 -39.94 20.04 13.05
CA ALA A 94 -38.63 19.90 13.70
C ALA A 94 -38.53 18.59 14.46
N THR A 95 -39.54 18.24 15.27
CA THR A 95 -39.58 16.98 16.04
C THR A 95 -39.50 15.75 15.13
N LEU A 96 -40.21 15.75 14.00
CA LEU A 96 -40.14 14.67 13.00
C LEU A 96 -38.74 14.58 12.36
N CYS A 97 -38.14 15.72 12.05
CA CYS A 97 -36.76 15.79 11.58
C CYS A 97 -35.75 15.29 12.63
N VAL A 98 -35.98 15.49 13.94
CA VAL A 98 -35.11 14.93 15.00
C VAL A 98 -35.20 13.40 15.06
N GLN A 99 -36.40 12.86 14.84
CA GLN A 99 -36.64 11.42 14.85
C GLN A 99 -36.06 10.70 13.62
N ASP A 100 -36.00 11.40 12.49
CA ASP A 100 -35.38 10.93 11.26
C ASP A 100 -33.85 11.11 11.31
N LEU A 101 -33.12 10.00 11.44
CA LEU A 101 -31.65 9.99 11.55
C LEU A 101 -30.94 10.63 10.35
N LEU A 102 -31.60 10.72 9.20
CA LEU A 102 -31.03 11.24 7.96
C LEU A 102 -31.47 12.68 7.68
N CYS A 103 -32.40 13.24 8.45
CA CYS A 103 -32.85 14.61 8.24
C CYS A 103 -31.70 15.61 8.44
N LEU A 104 -31.41 16.39 7.39
CA LEU A 104 -30.44 17.49 7.40
C LEU A 104 -31.13 18.85 7.36
N SER A 105 -32.30 18.92 6.75
CA SER A 105 -33.12 20.12 6.74
C SER A 105 -34.59 19.79 6.49
N PHE A 106 -35.46 20.76 6.74
CA PHE A 106 -36.86 20.65 6.38
C PHE A 106 -37.40 22.03 5.97
N ASP A 107 -38.55 22.07 5.31
CA ASP A 107 -39.31 23.31 5.17
C ASP A 107 -40.77 23.10 5.52
N VAL A 108 -41.44 24.19 5.91
CA VAL A 108 -42.86 24.18 6.24
C VAL A 108 -43.59 25.17 5.35
N GLU A 109 -44.59 24.68 4.61
CA GLU A 109 -45.47 25.48 3.75
C GLU A 109 -46.91 24.95 3.92
N ALA A 110 -47.87 25.82 4.23
CA ALA A 110 -49.29 25.49 4.31
C ALA A 110 -49.63 24.22 5.14
N ASN A 111 -49.09 24.11 6.36
CA ASN A 111 -49.25 22.95 7.27
C ASN A 111 -48.69 21.62 6.71
N MET A 112 -47.81 21.69 5.72
CA MET A 112 -47.04 20.55 5.23
C MET A 112 -45.57 20.73 5.59
N CYS A 113 -44.99 19.68 6.15
CA CYS A 113 -43.59 19.54 6.48
C CYS A 113 -42.90 18.75 5.37
N TYR A 114 -41.85 19.32 4.79
CA TYR A 114 -41.03 18.72 3.75
C TYR A 114 -39.68 18.37 4.37
N ILE A 115 -39.48 17.11 4.72
CA ILE A 115 -38.22 16.62 5.30
C ILE A 115 -37.25 16.31 4.16
N ALA A 116 -36.02 16.80 4.28
CA ALA A 116 -34.95 16.57 3.34
C ALA A 116 -33.74 15.90 4.02
N HIS A 117 -33.25 14.82 3.41
CA HIS A 117 -31.96 14.19 3.78
C HIS A 117 -30.76 14.91 3.15
N THR A 118 -30.97 16.16 2.81
CA THR A 118 -30.01 17.04 2.14
C THR A 118 -30.19 18.47 2.64
N ASP A 119 -29.34 19.37 2.16
CA ASP A 119 -29.40 20.80 2.43
C ASP A 119 -29.17 21.62 1.15
N ARG A 120 -29.39 22.92 1.26
CA ARG A 120 -29.26 23.90 0.17
C ARG A 120 -27.87 24.01 -0.46
N TYR A 121 -26.85 23.46 0.18
CA TYR A 121 -25.49 23.50 -0.36
C TYR A 121 -25.20 22.27 -1.23
N ALA A 122 -25.74 21.11 -0.85
CA ALA A 122 -25.61 19.90 -1.65
C ALA A 122 -26.50 19.93 -2.90
N PHE A 123 -27.67 20.54 -2.82
CA PHE A 123 -28.62 20.66 -3.94
C PHE A 123 -29.16 22.10 -4.04
N PRO A 124 -28.31 23.07 -4.42
CA PRO A 124 -28.71 24.47 -4.51
C PRO A 124 -29.84 24.71 -5.53
N GLN A 125 -29.95 23.85 -6.55
CA GLN A 125 -31.02 23.90 -7.55
C GLN A 125 -32.41 23.58 -6.97
N ASP A 126 -32.48 22.84 -5.86
CA ASP A 126 -33.75 22.45 -5.24
C ASP A 126 -34.16 23.44 -4.13
N PHE A 127 -33.22 24.31 -3.70
CA PHE A 127 -33.47 25.38 -2.75
C PHE A 127 -33.98 26.64 -3.47
N LEU A 128 -35.30 26.80 -3.51
CA LEU A 128 -35.95 27.79 -4.36
C LEU A 128 -36.75 28.83 -3.54
N PRO A 129 -36.84 30.09 -4.02
CA PRO A 129 -37.72 31.09 -3.41
C PRO A 129 -39.19 30.63 -3.39
N ARG A 130 -39.81 30.72 -2.21
CA ARG A 130 -41.20 30.32 -1.91
C ARG A 130 -41.78 31.24 -0.85
N SER A 131 -42.60 32.20 -1.25
CA SER A 131 -43.11 33.27 -0.38
C SER A 131 -43.96 32.80 0.81
N GLY A 132 -44.40 31.53 0.85
CA GLY A 132 -45.16 30.94 1.95
C GLY A 132 -44.44 29.79 2.68
N SER A 133 -43.16 29.58 2.40
CA SER A 133 -42.36 28.51 2.99
C SER A 133 -41.26 29.08 3.88
N THR A 134 -41.04 28.43 5.02
CA THR A 134 -39.87 28.67 5.87
C THR A 134 -39.00 27.41 5.86
N TYR A 135 -37.77 27.55 5.38
CA TYR A 135 -36.77 26.50 5.40
C TYR A 135 -36.02 26.50 6.74
N PHE A 136 -35.69 25.33 7.26
CA PHE A 136 -34.99 25.09 8.51
C PHE A 136 -33.83 24.13 8.29
N GLU A 137 -32.61 24.55 8.63
CA GLU A 137 -31.39 23.72 8.56
C GLU A 137 -30.79 23.52 9.96
N TRP A 138 -30.36 22.30 10.27
CA TRP A 138 -29.73 21.98 11.56
C TRP A 138 -28.54 22.89 11.88
N GLN A 139 -28.41 23.31 13.14
CA GLN A 139 -27.23 23.99 13.72
C GLN A 139 -26.46 23.02 14.63
N VAL A 140 -25.92 21.95 14.07
CA VAL A 140 -25.01 21.05 14.81
C VAL A 140 -23.56 21.47 14.59
N MET A 141 -22.64 20.99 15.44
CA MET A 141 -21.22 21.12 15.13
C MET A 141 -20.87 20.29 13.91
N ALA A 142 -20.02 20.84 13.03
CA ALA A 142 -19.42 20.04 11.98
C ALA A 142 -18.53 18.94 12.59
N ALA A 143 -18.49 17.78 11.94
CA ALA A 143 -17.67 16.65 12.35
C ALA A 143 -16.18 16.97 12.19
N SER A 144 -15.40 16.65 13.21
CA SER A 144 -13.94 16.82 13.19
C SER A 144 -13.32 16.11 12.00
N PRO A 145 -12.31 16.71 11.36
CA PRO A 145 -11.58 16.03 10.29
C PRO A 145 -10.83 14.78 10.79
N SER A 146 -10.69 13.79 9.90
CA SER A 146 -9.76 12.67 10.01
C SER A 146 -8.63 12.79 8.98
N PHE A 147 -7.51 12.11 9.22
CA PHE A 147 -6.30 12.15 8.40
C PHE A 147 -5.99 10.77 7.85
N GLU A 148 -5.61 10.67 6.58
CA GLU A 148 -5.16 9.41 5.97
C GLU A 148 -3.89 9.59 5.13
N PRO A 149 -2.78 8.92 5.49
CA PRO A 149 -2.57 8.19 6.75
C PRO A 149 -2.58 9.12 7.97
N ASN A 150 -2.90 8.60 9.16
CA ASN A 150 -2.82 9.35 10.44
C ASN A 150 -1.49 9.10 11.17
N GLY A 151 -0.46 9.84 10.78
CA GLY A 151 0.91 9.70 11.30
C GLY A 151 1.67 8.49 10.73
N GLY A 152 2.89 8.29 11.21
CA GLY A 152 3.76 7.18 10.81
C GLY A 152 5.21 7.62 10.59
N VAL A 153 6.09 6.63 10.36
CA VAL A 153 7.50 6.86 10.02
C VAL A 153 7.67 6.81 8.51
N PHE A 154 8.29 7.83 7.94
CA PHE A 154 8.51 7.95 6.50
C PHE A 154 9.96 8.29 6.20
N HIS A 155 10.54 7.57 5.24
CA HIS A 155 11.94 7.78 4.84
C HIS A 155 12.14 8.85 3.77
N THR A 156 11.04 9.38 3.26
CA THR A 156 10.98 10.30 2.13
C THR A 156 9.81 11.25 2.33
N GLN A 157 9.68 12.26 1.48
CA GLN A 157 8.48 13.09 1.43
C GLN A 157 7.22 12.21 1.29
N THR A 158 6.17 12.55 2.04
CA THR A 158 4.88 11.85 2.03
C THR A 158 3.72 12.83 1.80
N SER A 159 2.52 12.30 1.57
CA SER A 159 1.30 13.09 1.45
C SER A 159 0.15 12.45 2.21
N ILE A 160 -0.80 13.29 2.60
CA ILE A 160 -2.02 12.88 3.28
C ILE A 160 -3.25 13.41 2.56
N ARG A 161 -4.40 12.83 2.87
CA ARG A 161 -5.72 13.43 2.63
C ARG A 161 -6.43 13.64 3.95
N ILE A 162 -7.29 14.64 3.99
CA ILE A 162 -8.16 14.89 5.13
C ILE A 162 -9.61 14.75 4.71
N PHE A 163 -10.42 14.19 5.60
CA PHE A 163 -11.82 13.89 5.36
C PHE A 163 -12.66 14.39 6.52
N THR A 164 -13.93 14.66 6.27
CA THR A 164 -14.92 14.90 7.32
C THR A 164 -16.21 14.20 6.95
N GLN A 165 -16.90 13.68 7.96
CA GLN A 165 -18.24 13.09 7.78
C GLN A 165 -19.29 14.17 7.45
N THR A 166 -18.98 15.45 7.69
CA THR A 166 -19.89 16.55 7.32
C THR A 166 -19.82 16.82 5.84
N ARG A 167 -20.82 16.34 5.11
CA ARG A 167 -20.95 16.52 3.66
C ARG A 167 -20.81 18.00 3.27
N ALA A 168 -19.99 18.27 2.26
CA ALA A 168 -19.71 19.60 1.71
C ALA A 168 -19.15 20.62 2.72
N ALA A 169 -18.65 20.19 3.88
CA ALA A 169 -17.92 21.10 4.77
C ALA A 169 -16.54 21.45 4.17
N ALA A 170 -16.15 22.71 4.33
CA ALA A 170 -14.79 23.14 4.07
C ALA A 170 -13.90 22.67 5.23
N MET A 171 -12.71 22.18 4.91
CA MET A 171 -11.72 21.77 5.90
C MET A 171 -10.53 22.71 5.82
N TYR A 172 -10.09 23.23 6.96
CA TYR A 172 -8.91 24.07 7.06
C TYR A 172 -7.85 23.33 7.86
N TYR A 173 -6.60 23.35 7.38
CA TYR A 173 -5.51 22.62 8.01
C TYR A 173 -4.27 23.50 8.25
N GLN A 174 -3.59 23.21 9.33
CA GLN A 174 -2.35 23.83 9.75
C GLN A 174 -1.28 22.74 9.87
N ILE A 175 -0.06 23.02 9.41
CA ILE A 175 1.09 22.12 9.60
C ILE A 175 2.01 22.77 10.63
N ILE A 176 2.30 22.05 11.71
CA ILE A 176 3.18 22.50 12.78
C ILE A 176 4.36 21.54 12.87
N SER A 177 5.59 22.06 12.85
CA SER A 177 6.78 21.26 13.13
C SER A 177 6.85 20.88 14.61
N THR A 178 7.62 19.85 14.94
CA THR A 178 7.80 19.38 16.33
C THR A 178 8.41 20.43 17.27
N ASN A 179 9.03 21.49 16.76
CA ASN A 179 9.53 22.62 17.54
C ASN A 179 8.48 23.74 17.76
N GLY A 180 7.23 23.54 17.34
CA GLY A 180 6.13 24.49 17.49
C GLY A 180 6.01 25.56 16.40
N SER A 181 6.86 25.55 15.37
CA SER A 181 6.77 26.52 14.27
C SER A 181 5.61 26.17 13.32
N VAL A 182 4.81 27.17 12.97
CA VAL A 182 3.75 27.02 11.97
C VAL A 182 4.36 27.09 10.58
N VAL A 183 4.22 26.02 9.81
CA VAL A 183 4.75 25.87 8.44
C VAL A 183 3.70 26.28 7.41
N VAL A 184 2.46 25.85 7.64
CA VAL A 184 1.29 26.23 6.85
C VAL A 184 0.23 26.65 7.84
N ASP A 185 -0.35 27.84 7.67
CA ASP A 185 -1.34 28.39 8.59
C ASP A 185 -2.76 28.30 8.03
N TYR A 186 -3.58 27.42 8.62
CA TYR A 186 -4.99 27.17 8.29
C TYR A 186 -5.37 27.39 6.82
N ALA A 187 -4.71 26.67 5.91
CA ALA A 187 -5.03 26.67 4.50
C ALA A 187 -6.27 25.81 4.22
N LEU A 188 -7.05 26.16 3.20
CA LEU A 188 -8.19 25.36 2.76
C LEU A 188 -7.71 24.06 2.12
N ALA A 189 -8.22 22.92 2.58
CA ALA A 189 -8.03 21.64 1.93
C ALA A 189 -9.10 21.39 0.88
N THR A 190 -8.65 20.90 -0.27
CA THR A 190 -9.51 20.43 -1.37
C THR A 190 -9.61 18.91 -1.31
N PRO A 191 -10.82 18.31 -1.26
CA PRO A 191 -10.99 16.85 -1.06
C PRO A 191 -10.23 15.95 -2.06
N ASP A 192 -10.05 16.44 -3.30
CA ASP A 192 -9.45 15.65 -4.38
C ASP A 192 -7.92 15.75 -4.44
N LEU A 193 -7.32 16.74 -3.77
CA LEU A 193 -5.87 16.97 -3.81
C LEU A 193 -5.18 16.47 -2.54
N ALA A 194 -4.02 15.86 -2.73
CA ALA A 194 -3.15 15.44 -1.65
C ALA A 194 -2.43 16.64 -1.02
N ILE A 195 -2.38 16.65 0.32
CA ILE A 195 -1.57 17.60 1.08
C ILE A 195 -0.17 17.00 1.21
N VAL A 196 0.81 17.59 0.54
CA VAL A 196 2.21 17.17 0.63
C VAL A 196 2.83 17.72 1.90
N LEU A 197 3.38 16.82 2.73
CA LEU A 197 4.00 17.20 4.00
C LEU A 197 5.45 17.69 3.80
N PRO A 198 5.97 18.51 4.73
CA PRO A 198 7.38 18.87 4.73
C PRO A 198 8.29 17.66 4.96
N GLU A 199 9.58 17.78 4.64
CA GLU A 199 10.59 16.71 4.79
C GLU A 199 11.18 16.64 6.20
N PHE A 200 10.41 16.99 7.22
CA PHE A 200 10.81 16.97 8.62
C PHE A 200 9.64 16.58 9.53
N PRO A 201 9.91 16.16 10.78
CA PRO A 201 8.84 15.75 11.68
C PRO A 201 7.82 16.85 11.95
N CYS A 202 6.53 16.53 11.77
CA CYS A 202 5.44 17.48 11.92
C CYS A 202 4.12 16.82 12.38
N GLN A 203 3.19 17.65 12.83
CA GLN A 203 1.78 17.29 13.05
C GLN A 203 0.89 18.16 12.17
N VAL A 204 -0.29 17.64 11.83
CA VAL A 204 -1.32 18.37 11.11
C VAL A 204 -2.49 18.60 12.04
N LEU A 205 -2.91 19.85 12.16
CA LEU A 205 -4.11 20.25 12.86
C LEU A 205 -5.17 20.59 11.81
N ALA A 206 -6.42 20.21 12.01
CA ALA A 206 -7.48 20.54 11.09
C ALA A 206 -8.82 20.74 11.79
N TYR A 207 -9.63 21.66 11.27
CA TYR A 207 -11.03 21.79 11.66
C TYR A 207 -11.91 21.89 10.41
N SER A 208 -13.19 21.54 10.56
CA SER A 208 -14.18 21.69 9.51
C SER A 208 -15.14 22.84 9.82
N THR A 209 -15.65 23.46 8.77
CA THR A 209 -16.65 24.52 8.84
C THR A 209 -17.64 24.36 7.70
N LYS A 210 -18.91 24.63 8.00
CA LYS A 210 -19.98 24.66 7.03
C LYS A 210 -20.93 25.78 7.43
N VAL A 211 -21.42 26.54 6.45
CA VAL A 211 -22.35 27.64 6.73
C VAL A 211 -23.60 27.06 7.38
N GLY A 212 -24.01 27.64 8.51
CA GLY A 212 -25.11 27.13 9.31
C GLY A 212 -24.73 25.96 10.22
N LEU A 213 -23.46 25.62 10.39
CA LEU A 213 -22.99 24.72 11.44
C LEU A 213 -21.92 25.42 12.27
N ASP A 214 -21.82 25.05 13.54
CA ASP A 214 -20.68 25.45 14.36
C ASP A 214 -19.40 24.77 13.85
N LYS A 215 -18.25 25.45 13.99
CA LYS A 215 -16.96 24.86 13.64
C LYS A 215 -16.71 23.61 14.46
N SER A 216 -16.09 22.60 13.85
CA SER A 216 -15.64 21.44 14.61
C SER A 216 -14.56 21.83 15.63
N PRO A 217 -14.30 21.00 16.65
CA PRO A 217 -13.06 21.05 17.40
C PRO A 217 -11.88 20.85 16.43
N VAL A 218 -10.72 21.37 16.80
CA VAL A 218 -9.48 21.12 16.06
C VAL A 218 -9.04 19.69 16.33
N ALA A 219 -9.00 18.87 15.28
CA ALA A 219 -8.40 17.55 15.30
C ALA A 219 -6.88 17.68 15.11
N THR A 220 -6.13 16.85 15.83
CA THR A 220 -4.66 16.80 15.73
C THR A 220 -4.26 15.40 15.29
N SER A 221 -3.42 15.32 14.26
CA SER A 221 -2.88 14.05 13.79
C SER A 221 -1.88 13.45 14.78
N ASN A 222 -1.63 12.16 14.63
CA ASN A 222 -0.41 11.54 15.16
C ASN A 222 0.83 12.18 14.50
N LEU A 223 2.00 11.92 15.09
CA LEU A 223 3.28 12.40 14.55
C LEU A 223 3.56 11.79 13.18
N TYR A 224 3.86 12.65 12.20
CA TYR A 224 4.52 12.25 10.96
C TYR A 224 6.01 12.38 11.16
N ASP A 225 6.68 11.25 11.39
CA ASP A 225 8.12 11.19 11.61
C ASP A 225 8.84 11.01 10.27
N ILE A 226 9.13 12.13 9.62
CA ILE A 226 9.71 12.18 8.27
C ILE A 226 11.21 12.44 8.40
N ARG A 227 12.02 11.46 8.00
CA ARG A 227 13.49 11.55 8.08
C ARG A 227 14.14 10.67 7.01
N ALA A 228 15.18 11.16 6.35
CA ALA A 228 15.91 10.35 5.37
C ALA A 228 16.56 9.11 6.02
N SER A 229 16.53 7.98 5.33
CA SER A 229 17.27 6.78 5.71
C SER A 229 18.77 6.99 5.52
N LYS A 230 19.55 6.52 6.49
CA LYS A 230 21.02 6.52 6.43
C LYS A 230 21.57 5.46 5.48
N TYR A 231 20.89 4.31 5.40
CA TYR A 231 21.34 3.15 4.63
C TYR A 231 20.24 2.63 3.71
N MET A 232 20.66 1.98 2.63
CA MET A 232 19.86 1.10 1.79
C MET A 232 20.49 -0.29 1.83
N TYR A 233 19.65 -1.33 1.79
CA TYR A 233 20.10 -2.72 1.73
C TYR A 233 19.68 -3.36 0.40
N LEU A 234 20.63 -3.92 -0.34
CA LEU A 234 20.36 -4.72 -1.53
C LEU A 234 20.26 -6.18 -1.12
N VAL A 235 19.04 -6.72 -1.23
CA VAL A 235 18.70 -8.11 -0.91
C VAL A 235 19.32 -9.02 -1.97
N PRO A 236 20.08 -10.07 -1.57
CA PRO A 236 20.80 -10.89 -2.53
C PRO A 236 19.86 -11.88 -3.21
N TYR A 237 19.88 -11.91 -4.54
CA TYR A 237 19.02 -12.74 -5.38
C TYR A 237 19.85 -13.55 -6.38
N TYR A 238 19.50 -13.51 -7.67
CA TYR A 238 20.16 -14.19 -8.77
C TYR A 238 21.07 -13.23 -9.54
N ASN A 239 22.31 -13.67 -9.83
CA ASN A 239 23.33 -12.86 -10.51
C ASN A 239 23.62 -13.28 -11.97
N GLY A 240 22.84 -14.21 -12.52
CA GLY A 240 23.05 -14.75 -13.87
C GLY A 240 23.84 -16.05 -13.96
N ALA A 241 24.60 -16.38 -12.92
CA ALA A 241 25.23 -17.68 -12.79
C ALA A 241 24.46 -18.53 -11.76
N ASP A 242 24.22 -17.97 -10.58
CA ASP A 242 23.58 -18.67 -9.48
C ASP A 242 22.87 -17.71 -8.50
N PHE A 243 22.08 -18.26 -7.58
CA PHE A 243 21.59 -17.56 -6.41
C PHE A 243 22.72 -17.36 -5.39
N HIS A 244 22.77 -16.20 -4.73
CA HIS A 244 23.85 -15.87 -3.79
C HIS A 244 23.34 -15.29 -2.47
N GLY A 245 24.23 -15.22 -1.47
CA GLY A 245 23.97 -14.63 -0.15
C GLY A 245 24.70 -13.31 0.13
N LYS A 246 25.08 -12.57 -0.92
CA LYS A 246 25.86 -11.31 -0.78
C LYS A 246 24.98 -10.10 -0.45
N LEU A 247 24.54 -10.00 0.81
CA LEU A 247 23.74 -8.88 1.29
C LEU A 247 24.58 -7.60 1.29
N THR A 248 24.13 -6.54 0.63
CA THR A 248 24.92 -5.32 0.46
C THR A 248 24.27 -4.14 1.18
N ARG A 249 25.04 -3.42 2.01
CA ARG A 249 24.66 -2.15 2.64
C ARG A 249 25.26 -1.00 1.85
N VAL A 250 24.44 -0.02 1.49
CA VAL A 250 24.85 1.22 0.82
C VAL A 250 24.53 2.39 1.74
N LYS A 251 25.54 3.19 2.08
CA LYS A 251 25.37 4.42 2.85
C LYS A 251 24.84 5.54 1.95
N LEU A 252 23.64 6.01 2.27
CA LEU A 252 22.93 7.04 1.50
C LEU A 252 23.29 8.46 1.95
N ASP A 253 23.65 8.61 3.23
CA ASP A 253 23.98 9.88 3.86
C ASP A 253 25.49 9.99 4.10
N VAL A 254 26.15 10.96 3.45
CA VAL A 254 27.36 11.56 4.00
C VAL A 254 27.41 13.04 3.66
N GLN A 255 27.55 13.86 4.71
CA GLN A 255 28.21 15.17 4.70
C GLN A 255 29.58 15.06 4.02
N GLY A 256 29.62 15.14 2.68
CA GLY A 256 30.85 15.39 1.99
C GLY A 256 31.33 16.78 2.40
N LYS A 257 32.54 16.89 2.96
CA LYS A 257 33.29 18.16 3.01
C LYS A 257 33.15 18.77 1.61
N LYS A 258 32.35 19.83 1.48
CA LYS A 258 32.10 20.54 0.23
C LYS A 258 33.47 20.87 -0.35
N ARG A 259 33.98 20.08 -1.32
CA ARG A 259 35.24 20.42 -1.97
C ARG A 259 34.98 21.78 -2.63
N PRO A 260 35.85 22.78 -2.49
CA PRO A 260 35.60 24.15 -2.93
C PRO A 260 35.68 24.31 -4.47
N ARG A 261 35.23 23.30 -5.23
CA ARG A 261 35.17 23.29 -6.69
C ARG A 261 33.71 23.37 -7.13
N PRO A 262 33.41 23.91 -8.32
CA PRO A 262 32.05 24.20 -8.74
C PRO A 262 31.18 22.94 -8.70
N SER A 263 29.89 23.15 -8.41
CA SER A 263 28.80 22.23 -8.08
C SER A 263 28.52 21.06 -9.05
N LEU A 264 29.38 20.81 -10.04
CA LEU A 264 29.30 19.69 -10.98
C LEU A 264 29.87 18.38 -10.44
N VAL A 265 30.44 18.38 -9.22
CA VAL A 265 31.01 17.19 -8.56
C VAL A 265 30.11 16.83 -7.38
N LEU A 266 29.02 16.12 -7.65
CA LEU A 266 28.07 15.67 -6.64
C LEU A 266 28.47 14.30 -6.06
N GLU A 267 28.03 14.08 -4.83
CA GLU A 267 28.07 12.82 -4.08
C GLU A 267 27.67 11.64 -4.99
N PHE A 268 28.46 10.56 -4.99
CA PHE A 268 28.54 9.45 -5.98
C PHE A 268 29.64 9.56 -7.05
N THR A 269 30.54 10.55 -7.00
CA THR A 269 31.72 10.57 -7.89
C THR A 269 33.00 10.24 -7.11
N ASP A 270 33.62 9.09 -7.38
CA ASP A 270 35.06 8.89 -7.11
C ASP A 270 35.87 9.35 -8.34
N LEU A 271 36.99 10.06 -8.12
CA LEU A 271 37.85 10.56 -9.20
C LEU A 271 39.07 9.67 -9.43
N GLU A 272 39.30 8.68 -8.57
CA GLU A 272 40.45 7.77 -8.66
C GLU A 272 40.15 6.50 -9.47
N THR A 273 38.87 6.21 -9.71
CA THR A 273 38.44 5.12 -10.60
C THR A 273 37.91 5.66 -11.92
N PHE A 274 38.18 4.95 -13.03
CA PHE A 274 37.75 5.35 -14.38
C PHE A 274 36.21 5.49 -14.53
N PHE A 275 35.44 4.86 -13.64
CA PHE A 275 33.97 4.89 -13.61
C PHE A 275 33.36 5.60 -12.38
N GLY A 276 34.17 6.03 -11.43
CA GLY A 276 33.72 6.74 -10.23
C GLY A 276 32.91 5.89 -9.24
N ILE A 277 33.48 4.75 -8.83
CA ILE A 277 32.92 3.87 -7.78
C ILE A 277 32.97 4.61 -6.43
N GLY A 278 31.84 5.10 -5.97
CA GLY A 278 31.58 5.51 -4.57
C GLY A 278 32.59 6.47 -3.90
N PRO A 279 32.27 7.75 -3.64
CA PRO A 279 33.24 8.78 -3.22
C PRO A 279 34.04 8.55 -1.92
N PHE A 280 33.76 7.51 -1.12
CA PHE A 280 34.44 7.31 0.16
C PHE A 280 34.45 5.85 0.65
N GLN A 281 35.45 5.55 1.48
CA GLN A 281 35.62 4.26 2.17
C GLN A 281 34.34 3.87 2.93
N ASP A 282 33.97 2.59 2.84
CA ASP A 282 32.79 1.99 3.50
C ASP A 282 31.43 2.53 3.03
N GLN A 283 31.36 3.21 1.88
CA GLN A 283 30.06 3.56 1.28
C GLN A 283 29.25 2.32 0.90
N VAL A 284 29.93 1.29 0.39
CA VAL A 284 29.33 0.00 0.02
C VAL A 284 30.02 -1.08 0.83
N GLN A 285 29.24 -1.89 1.54
CA GLN A 285 29.74 -2.99 2.35
C GLN A 285 28.93 -4.24 2.06
N VAL A 286 29.57 -5.41 2.08
CA VAL A 286 28.95 -6.68 1.72
C VAL A 286 29.13 -7.68 2.85
N LEU A 287 28.01 -8.26 3.30
CA LEU A 287 27.98 -9.39 4.21
C LEU A 287 27.72 -10.67 3.39
N ASN A 288 28.61 -11.65 3.48
CA ASN A 288 28.47 -12.91 2.75
C ASN A 288 27.73 -13.95 3.60
N LEU A 289 26.42 -14.01 3.47
CA LEU A 289 25.54 -14.93 4.20
C LEU A 289 25.83 -16.39 3.87
N THR A 290 26.14 -16.71 2.61
CA THR A 290 26.50 -18.07 2.16
C THR A 290 27.80 -18.59 2.74
N ALA A 291 28.69 -17.71 3.22
CA ALA A 291 29.89 -18.12 3.95
C ALA A 291 29.59 -18.51 5.41
N LEU A 292 28.45 -18.07 5.95
CA LEU A 292 27.99 -18.40 7.30
C LEU A 292 27.13 -19.67 7.29
N ASP A 293 26.17 -19.75 6.36
CA ASP A 293 25.36 -20.94 6.09
C ASP A 293 25.13 -21.05 4.58
N PRO A 294 25.56 -22.13 3.90
CA PRO A 294 25.40 -22.30 2.47
C PRO A 294 23.96 -22.22 1.96
N ARG A 295 22.96 -22.45 2.83
CA ARG A 295 21.53 -22.37 2.48
C ARG A 295 21.03 -20.93 2.36
N MET A 296 21.76 -19.95 2.91
CA MET A 296 21.37 -18.54 2.97
C MET A 296 21.65 -17.80 1.66
N ALA A 297 21.01 -18.25 0.58
CA ALA A 297 21.10 -17.68 -0.75
C ALA A 297 19.71 -17.42 -1.35
N GLY A 298 19.65 -16.40 -2.21
CA GLY A 298 18.51 -16.10 -3.07
C GLY A 298 17.22 -15.77 -2.34
N TYR A 299 17.15 -14.50 -1.94
CA TYR A 299 16.01 -13.86 -1.32
C TYR A 299 15.41 -12.86 -2.30
N TYR A 300 14.10 -12.64 -2.21
CA TYR A 300 13.39 -11.76 -3.14
C TYR A 300 12.98 -10.42 -2.50
N ASP A 301 12.86 -10.39 -1.17
CA ASP A 301 12.39 -9.22 -0.45
C ASP A 301 12.95 -9.18 0.98
N GLY A 302 12.77 -8.05 1.67
CA GLY A 302 13.14 -7.93 3.07
C GLY A 302 12.52 -6.72 3.76
N PHE A 303 12.41 -6.76 5.09
CA PHE A 303 11.98 -5.64 5.91
C PHE A 303 12.87 -5.48 7.14
N SER A 304 13.06 -4.24 7.60
CA SER A 304 13.79 -3.99 8.84
C SER A 304 12.85 -3.70 10.01
N VAL A 305 13.29 -4.06 11.21
CA VAL A 305 12.61 -3.80 12.48
C VAL A 305 13.64 -3.33 13.49
N VAL A 306 13.33 -2.26 14.21
CA VAL A 306 14.10 -1.86 15.39
C VAL A 306 13.45 -2.52 16.60
N SER A 307 14.22 -3.32 17.32
CA SER A 307 13.75 -3.97 18.55
C SER A 307 14.84 -3.97 19.62
N THR A 308 14.44 -4.11 20.87
CA THR A 308 15.36 -4.27 22.00
C THR A 308 15.52 -5.76 22.26
N THR A 309 16.72 -6.28 22.05
CA THR A 309 17.09 -7.66 22.42
C THR A 309 17.79 -7.64 23.77
N SER A 310 17.32 -8.46 24.71
CA SER A 310 17.97 -8.66 26.00
C SER A 310 19.01 -9.77 25.89
N TYR A 311 20.22 -9.49 26.35
CA TYR A 311 21.33 -10.43 26.37
C TYR A 311 21.76 -10.80 27.80
N VAL A 312 22.32 -12.00 27.98
CA VAL A 312 23.02 -12.44 29.18
C VAL A 312 24.51 -12.31 28.91
N ASN A 313 25.23 -11.61 29.78
CA ASN A 313 26.67 -11.47 29.75
C ASN A 313 27.31 -12.56 30.60
N VAL A 314 28.01 -13.49 29.95
CA VAL A 314 28.57 -14.70 30.60
C VAL A 314 30.01 -14.96 30.17
N SER A 315 30.83 -15.55 31.04
CA SER A 315 32.05 -16.26 30.62
C SER A 315 31.69 -17.71 30.29
N LEU A 316 32.10 -18.20 29.12
CA LEU A 316 31.91 -19.60 28.76
C LEU A 316 33.04 -20.44 29.35
N GLU A 317 32.71 -21.64 29.85
CA GLU A 317 33.69 -22.63 30.33
C GLU A 317 34.75 -22.98 29.27
N SER A 318 34.40 -22.90 27.99
CA SER A 318 35.32 -23.13 26.87
C SER A 318 36.45 -22.11 26.76
N TYR A 319 36.33 -20.98 27.44
CA TYR A 319 37.39 -19.99 27.57
C TYR A 319 38.08 -20.24 28.91
N ASP A 320 39.24 -20.91 28.88
CA ASP A 320 40.07 -21.17 30.08
C ASP A 320 40.46 -19.88 30.84
N ASP A 321 40.23 -18.71 30.23
CA ASP A 321 40.41 -17.38 30.80
C ASP A 321 39.06 -16.75 31.17
N LEU A 322 38.82 -16.61 32.49
CA LEU A 322 37.65 -15.95 33.06
C LEU A 322 37.52 -14.47 32.69
N SER A 323 38.46 -13.84 31.97
CA SER A 323 38.32 -12.45 31.51
C SER A 323 37.58 -12.30 30.16
N GLN A 324 37.22 -13.41 29.53
CA GLN A 324 36.50 -13.44 28.25
C GLN A 324 34.99 -13.60 28.47
N TRP A 325 34.23 -12.58 28.10
CA TRP A 325 32.77 -12.55 28.24
C TRP A 325 32.08 -12.48 26.88
N THR A 326 30.95 -13.15 26.73
CA THR A 326 30.11 -13.10 25.53
C THR A 326 28.69 -12.68 25.88
N LEU A 327 28.01 -12.03 24.92
CA LEU A 327 26.59 -11.73 25.01
C LEU A 327 25.79 -12.82 24.29
N ILE A 328 24.90 -13.49 25.02
CA ILE A 328 23.99 -14.51 24.49
C ILE A 328 22.57 -13.99 24.59
N ASP A 329 21.76 -14.16 23.54
CA ASP A 329 20.35 -13.78 23.59
C ASP A 329 19.68 -14.50 24.78
N SER A 330 19.10 -13.70 25.69
CA SER A 330 18.48 -14.19 26.93
C SER A 330 17.39 -15.21 26.69
N ALA A 331 16.69 -15.15 25.56
CA ALA A 331 15.65 -16.12 25.21
C ALA A 331 16.22 -17.51 24.88
N THR A 332 17.46 -17.55 24.37
CA THR A 332 18.15 -18.79 23.99
C THR A 332 19.07 -19.33 25.07
N TYR A 333 19.45 -18.51 26.05
CA TYR A 333 20.38 -18.91 27.10
C TYR A 333 19.81 -20.07 27.93
N ARG A 334 20.67 -21.04 28.25
CA ARG A 334 20.41 -22.15 29.16
C ARG A 334 21.48 -22.11 30.23
N GLU A 335 21.08 -22.06 31.50
CA GLU A 335 22.03 -22.00 32.61
C GLU A 335 22.93 -23.24 32.61
N ASN A 336 24.24 -23.01 32.62
CA ASN A 336 25.27 -24.04 32.76
C ASN A 336 26.08 -23.72 34.03
N PRO A 337 26.22 -24.67 34.99
CA PRO A 337 27.03 -24.48 36.19
C PRO A 337 28.50 -24.07 35.93
N GLY A 338 29.06 -24.38 34.76
CA GLY A 338 30.42 -24.00 34.36
C GLY A 338 30.56 -22.54 33.88
N ASN A 339 29.45 -21.85 33.63
CA ASN A 339 29.46 -20.45 33.18
C ASN A 339 29.36 -19.49 34.37
N THR A 340 30.14 -18.40 34.35
CA THR A 340 29.94 -17.29 35.30
C THR A 340 29.08 -16.21 34.65
N ILE A 341 27.97 -15.84 35.29
CA ILE A 341 27.06 -14.78 34.79
C ILE A 341 27.45 -13.45 35.44
N PHE A 342 27.84 -12.47 34.62
CA PHE A 342 28.22 -11.12 35.09
C PHE A 342 27.02 -10.18 35.13
N ASN A 343 26.16 -10.27 34.12
CA ASN A 343 24.90 -9.55 34.06
C ASN A 343 23.87 -10.42 33.34
N ASN A 344 22.74 -10.64 33.98
CA ASN A 344 21.65 -11.46 33.47
C ASN A 344 20.65 -10.70 32.59
N ASN A 345 20.79 -9.37 32.45
CA ASN A 345 19.97 -8.57 31.55
C ASN A 345 20.74 -7.35 31.01
N VAL A 346 21.20 -7.47 29.77
CA VAL A 346 21.83 -6.41 28.98
C VAL A 346 20.90 -6.08 27.80
N PRO A 347 20.00 -5.08 27.94
CA PRO A 347 19.13 -4.67 26.84
C PRO A 347 19.93 -3.88 25.80
N ILE A 348 19.84 -4.28 24.54
CA ILE A 348 20.44 -3.58 23.39
C ILE A 348 19.35 -3.32 22.36
N THR A 349 19.10 -2.04 22.08
CA THR A 349 18.22 -1.63 20.98
C THR A 349 19.01 -1.60 19.69
N GLU A 350 18.54 -2.33 18.70
CA GLU A 350 19.22 -2.47 17.43
C GLU A 350 18.25 -2.74 16.28
N GLU A 351 18.72 -2.51 15.06
CA GLU A 351 17.97 -2.77 13.84
C GLU A 351 18.30 -4.18 13.30
N HIS A 352 17.26 -4.94 13.01
CA HIS A 352 17.32 -6.26 12.40
C HIS A 352 16.74 -6.23 10.99
N LEU A 353 17.30 -7.00 10.09
CA LEU A 353 16.79 -7.19 8.73
C LEU A 353 16.28 -8.63 8.58
N TYR A 354 15.01 -8.79 8.21
CA TYR A 354 14.41 -10.08 7.90
C TYR A 354 14.32 -10.24 6.38
N LEU A 355 14.77 -11.39 5.88
CA LEU A 355 14.84 -11.69 4.44
C LEU A 355 13.83 -12.76 4.05
N SER A 356 13.11 -12.52 2.96
CA SER A 356 12.10 -13.42 2.38
C SER A 356 12.77 -14.42 1.43
N PRO A 357 12.81 -15.73 1.76
CA PRO A 357 13.54 -16.71 0.97
C PRO A 357 12.76 -17.08 -0.29
N TYR A 358 13.47 -17.21 -1.41
CA TYR A 358 12.87 -17.62 -2.69
C TYR A 358 13.46 -18.93 -3.19
N MET A 359 14.70 -18.91 -3.68
CA MET A 359 15.40 -20.06 -4.24
C MET A 359 16.89 -19.96 -3.95
N ASN A 360 17.56 -21.07 -3.61
CA ASN A 360 18.97 -21.06 -3.20
C ASN A 360 19.91 -21.87 -4.13
N GLY A 361 19.50 -22.07 -5.39
CA GLY A 361 20.24 -22.90 -6.36
C GLY A 361 19.95 -24.40 -6.27
N GLY A 362 19.56 -24.90 -5.08
CA GLY A 362 19.12 -26.29 -4.89
C GLY A 362 17.62 -26.53 -5.09
N GLY A 363 16.80 -25.47 -5.04
CA GLY A 363 15.34 -25.52 -5.14
C GLY A 363 14.70 -24.28 -4.50
N TYR A 364 13.39 -24.30 -4.29
CA TYR A 364 12.72 -23.26 -3.49
C TYR A 364 13.10 -23.40 -2.01
N SER A 365 13.26 -22.27 -1.32
CA SER A 365 13.69 -22.22 0.07
C SER A 365 12.59 -21.68 0.99
N GLY A 366 12.49 -22.27 2.20
CA GLY A 366 11.65 -21.82 3.30
C GLY A 366 12.43 -21.21 4.47
N LEU A 367 13.74 -20.95 4.28
CA LEU A 367 14.65 -20.51 5.33
C LEU A 367 14.61 -18.99 5.53
N VAL A 368 13.69 -18.51 6.36
CA VAL A 368 13.62 -17.10 6.74
C VAL A 368 14.86 -16.74 7.53
N THR A 369 15.51 -15.64 7.17
CA THR A 369 16.78 -15.22 7.77
C THR A 369 16.66 -13.86 8.42
N LYS A 370 16.96 -13.79 9.72
CA LYS A 370 17.13 -12.56 10.49
C LYS A 370 18.63 -12.20 10.52
N VAL A 371 18.99 -11.01 10.09
CA VAL A 371 20.36 -10.48 10.11
C VAL A 371 20.43 -9.34 11.11
N TYR A 372 21.43 -9.37 11.99
CA TYR A 372 21.71 -8.27 12.92
C TYR A 372 22.58 -7.23 12.22
N LEU A 373 22.06 -6.03 11.99
CA LEU A 373 22.70 -5.07 11.06
C LEU A 373 24.04 -4.50 11.58
N ARG A 374 24.31 -4.63 12.88
CA ARG A 374 25.65 -4.41 13.46
C ARG A 374 26.73 -5.29 12.83
N ALA A 375 26.37 -6.40 12.19
CA ALA A 375 27.32 -7.31 11.54
C ALA A 375 28.12 -6.64 10.40
N PHE A 376 27.59 -5.58 9.78
CA PHE A 376 28.34 -4.78 8.81
C PHE A 376 29.46 -3.95 9.44
N ASP A 377 29.43 -3.76 10.76
CA ASP A 377 30.41 -3.01 11.54
C ASP A 377 31.32 -3.97 12.33
N ALA A 378 31.40 -5.25 11.94
CA ALA A 378 32.09 -6.31 12.68
C ALA A 378 33.56 -6.03 13.01
N SER A 379 34.27 -5.24 12.19
CA SER A 379 35.64 -4.81 12.49
C SER A 379 35.75 -3.89 13.72
N THR A 380 34.63 -3.33 14.16
CA THR A 380 34.51 -2.49 15.37
C THR A 380 33.83 -3.22 16.53
N LEU A 381 33.32 -4.43 16.29
CA LEU A 381 32.67 -5.24 17.30
C LEU A 381 33.71 -5.99 18.15
N PRO A 382 33.49 -6.13 19.47
CA PRO A 382 34.33 -6.99 20.30
C PRO A 382 34.36 -8.44 19.79
N PRO A 383 35.47 -9.18 19.98
CA PRO A 383 35.63 -10.57 19.48
C PRO A 383 34.59 -11.57 20.02
N PHE A 384 33.84 -11.20 21.07
CA PHE A 384 32.82 -12.03 21.73
C PHE A 384 31.41 -11.46 21.53
N SER A 385 31.13 -10.99 20.30
CA SER A 385 29.84 -10.37 19.97
C SER A 385 28.73 -11.41 19.73
N PRO A 386 27.47 -11.05 20.03
CA PRO A 386 26.32 -11.93 19.83
C PRO A 386 26.13 -12.33 18.36
N PRO A 387 25.39 -13.42 18.07
CA PRO A 387 25.27 -13.99 16.73
C PRO A 387 24.92 -12.95 15.65
N VAL A 388 25.57 -13.04 14.49
CA VAL A 388 25.35 -12.09 13.38
C VAL A 388 24.08 -12.36 12.57
N TYR A 389 23.47 -13.54 12.76
CA TYR A 389 22.20 -13.94 12.14
C TYR A 389 21.44 -14.96 13.00
N SER A 390 20.17 -15.16 12.67
CA SER A 390 19.32 -16.26 13.14
C SER A 390 18.43 -16.72 11.98
N THR A 391 17.95 -17.97 12.02
CA THR A 391 17.14 -18.55 10.94
C THR A 391 15.90 -19.25 11.48
N LEU A 392 14.82 -19.19 10.72
CA LEU A 392 13.59 -19.94 10.97
C LEU A 392 13.23 -20.73 9.70
N ASP A 393 13.24 -22.05 9.79
CA ASP A 393 13.00 -22.94 8.65
C ASP A 393 11.54 -23.37 8.59
N LEU A 394 10.76 -22.69 7.73
CA LEU A 394 9.32 -22.89 7.65
C LEU A 394 8.93 -24.29 7.12
N THR A 395 9.84 -25.01 6.46
CA THR A 395 9.54 -26.36 5.96
C THR A 395 9.37 -27.39 7.07
N GLN A 396 9.81 -27.08 8.30
CA GLN A 396 9.57 -27.90 9.49
C GLN A 396 8.14 -27.78 10.03
N LEU A 397 7.44 -26.69 9.67
CA LEU A 397 6.02 -26.52 9.94
C LEU A 397 5.18 -27.23 8.87
N ASP A 398 5.48 -26.93 7.60
CA ASP A 398 4.84 -27.50 6.43
C ASP A 398 5.84 -27.50 5.25
N PRO A 399 6.17 -28.67 4.66
CA PRO A 399 7.15 -28.78 3.57
C PRO A 399 6.89 -27.89 2.36
N ASP A 400 5.63 -27.50 2.12
CA ASP A 400 5.26 -26.64 1.00
C ASP A 400 5.61 -25.16 1.22
N LEU A 401 6.00 -24.75 2.43
CA LEU A 401 6.29 -23.36 2.77
C LEU A 401 7.68 -22.91 2.27
N THR A 402 7.78 -22.80 0.95
CA THR A 402 8.98 -22.34 0.24
C THR A 402 8.61 -21.31 -0.84
N GLY A 403 9.59 -20.53 -1.31
CA GLY A 403 9.41 -19.66 -2.49
C GLY A 403 8.52 -18.44 -2.25
N PHE A 404 8.92 -17.63 -1.28
CA PHE A 404 8.27 -16.39 -0.92
C PHE A 404 8.82 -15.22 -1.75
N VAL A 405 7.92 -14.40 -2.30
CA VAL A 405 8.28 -13.28 -3.19
C VAL A 405 8.21 -11.92 -2.49
N SER A 406 7.53 -11.85 -1.35
CA SER A 406 7.34 -10.60 -0.62
C SER A 406 7.20 -10.84 0.87
N CYS A 407 7.58 -9.82 1.63
CA CYS A 407 7.39 -9.80 3.07
C CYS A 407 7.15 -8.38 3.58
N PHE A 408 6.43 -8.27 4.69
CA PHE A 408 6.18 -7.00 5.36
C PHE A 408 6.02 -7.22 6.86
N THR A 409 5.99 -6.14 7.63
CA THR A 409 5.76 -6.19 9.07
C THR A 409 4.59 -5.31 9.48
N ARG A 410 3.89 -5.73 10.53
CA ARG A 410 2.91 -4.93 11.26
C ARG A 410 2.99 -5.32 12.73
N ASN A 411 3.08 -4.32 13.60
CA ASN A 411 3.28 -4.51 15.04
C ASN A 411 4.51 -5.41 15.29
N ASN A 412 4.37 -6.48 16.07
CA ASN A 412 5.44 -7.44 16.35
C ASN A 412 5.47 -8.64 15.38
N PHE A 413 4.71 -8.60 14.28
CA PHE A 413 4.62 -9.72 13.35
C PHE A 413 5.33 -9.43 12.03
N GLY A 414 6.01 -10.45 11.51
CA GLY A 414 6.50 -10.52 10.14
C GLY A 414 5.59 -11.40 9.29
N TYR A 415 5.31 -10.99 8.07
CA TYR A 415 4.43 -11.70 7.14
C TYR A 415 5.20 -12.06 5.88
N PHE A 416 5.06 -13.29 5.40
CA PHE A 416 5.74 -13.81 4.22
C PHE A 416 4.70 -14.36 3.24
N VAL A 417 4.75 -13.87 2.00
CA VAL A 417 3.75 -14.19 0.97
C VAL A 417 4.37 -15.11 -0.08
N GLN A 418 3.80 -16.30 -0.18
CA GLN A 418 4.24 -17.31 -1.12
C GLN A 418 3.85 -16.94 -2.55
N ARG A 419 4.72 -17.28 -3.50
CA ARG A 419 4.37 -17.22 -4.93
C ARG A 419 4.33 -18.61 -5.53
N ASN A 420 5.42 -19.37 -5.40
CA ASN A 420 5.56 -20.66 -6.05
C ASN A 420 6.54 -21.53 -5.28
N ASN A 421 6.33 -22.84 -5.33
CA ASN A 421 7.20 -23.86 -4.75
C ASN A 421 7.46 -24.97 -5.76
N ASP A 422 8.11 -26.06 -5.34
CA ASP A 422 8.41 -27.20 -6.20
C ASP A 422 7.14 -27.91 -6.72
N ASN A 423 5.99 -27.69 -6.07
CA ASN A 423 4.68 -28.25 -6.43
C ASN A 423 3.83 -27.35 -7.34
N GLY A 424 4.23 -26.10 -7.58
CA GLY A 424 3.52 -25.17 -8.46
C GLY A 424 3.31 -23.78 -7.86
N LEU A 425 2.19 -23.13 -8.20
CA LEU A 425 1.81 -21.85 -7.62
C LEU A 425 1.32 -22.06 -6.19
N GLY A 426 1.75 -21.22 -5.25
CA GLY A 426 1.35 -21.28 -3.85
C GLY A 426 0.43 -20.12 -3.46
N GLY A 427 -0.50 -20.37 -2.53
CA GLY A 427 -1.45 -19.40 -1.99
C GLY A 427 -1.28 -19.10 -0.49
N LYS A 428 -0.19 -19.57 0.14
CA LYS A 428 -0.01 -19.47 1.59
C LYS A 428 0.63 -18.14 2.02
N VAL A 429 0.13 -17.59 3.12
CA VAL A 429 0.73 -16.46 3.85
C VAL A 429 1.14 -16.94 5.23
N VAL A 430 2.39 -16.68 5.61
CA VAL A 430 2.91 -17.06 6.93
C VAL A 430 3.05 -15.81 7.79
N ARG A 431 2.43 -15.82 8.97
CA ARG A 431 2.60 -14.81 10.02
C ARG A 431 3.54 -15.36 11.09
N VAL A 432 4.67 -14.70 11.28
CA VAL A 432 5.71 -15.04 12.26
C VAL A 432 5.71 -14.00 13.37
N ASP A 433 5.62 -14.43 14.63
CA ASP A 433 5.85 -13.58 15.78
C ASP A 433 7.36 -13.33 15.95
N LEU A 434 7.76 -12.07 15.85
CA LEU A 434 9.18 -11.69 15.83
C LEU A 434 9.83 -11.83 17.21
N SER A 435 9.07 -11.83 18.31
CA SER A 435 9.62 -12.14 19.65
C SER A 435 9.94 -13.61 19.81
N GLU A 436 9.19 -14.48 19.13
CA GLU A 436 9.31 -15.94 19.20
C GLU A 436 10.22 -16.50 18.10
N PHE A 437 10.89 -15.67 17.31
CA PHE A 437 11.71 -16.09 16.17
C PHE A 437 12.84 -17.09 16.54
N HIS A 438 13.25 -17.12 17.81
CA HIS A 438 14.26 -18.05 18.33
C HIS A 438 13.71 -19.45 18.62
N ASN A 439 12.39 -19.63 18.61
CA ASN A 439 11.71 -20.89 18.89
C ASN A 439 11.47 -21.72 17.61
N ALA A 440 11.00 -22.95 17.79
CA ALA A 440 10.64 -23.81 16.67
C ALA A 440 9.48 -23.17 15.85
N PRO A 441 9.43 -23.37 14.51
CA PRO A 441 8.41 -22.77 13.64
C PRO A 441 6.96 -22.98 14.09
N ARG A 442 6.64 -24.12 14.73
CA ARG A 442 5.30 -24.40 15.28
C ARG A 442 4.87 -23.49 16.44
N GLN A 443 5.82 -22.83 17.09
CA GLN A 443 5.57 -21.87 18.18
C GLN A 443 5.62 -20.44 17.66
N ALA A 444 6.49 -20.16 16.69
CA ALA A 444 6.71 -18.82 16.17
C ALA A 444 5.75 -18.42 15.03
N ALA A 445 5.17 -19.37 14.30
CA ALA A 445 4.49 -19.10 13.05
C ALA A 445 3.07 -19.68 12.94
N THR A 446 2.22 -18.96 12.21
CA THR A 446 0.86 -19.35 11.81
C THR A 446 0.70 -19.20 10.31
N VAL A 447 -0.10 -20.06 9.67
CA VAL A 447 -0.27 -20.11 8.22
C VAL A 447 -1.72 -19.85 7.87
N LEU A 448 -1.94 -18.97 6.90
CA LEU A 448 -3.21 -18.76 6.24
C LEU A 448 -3.10 -19.26 4.80
N ASP A 449 -3.96 -20.22 4.43
CA ASP A 449 -4.01 -20.77 3.08
C ASP A 449 -5.14 -20.11 2.29
N LEU A 450 -4.78 -19.22 1.35
CA LEU A 450 -5.75 -18.46 0.58
C LEU A 450 -6.38 -19.27 -0.55
N GLU A 451 -5.73 -20.36 -0.99
CA GLU A 451 -6.28 -21.25 -2.01
C GLU A 451 -7.54 -21.96 -1.50
N GLN A 452 -7.63 -22.21 -0.19
CA GLN A 452 -8.82 -22.76 0.47
C GLN A 452 -9.99 -21.77 0.53
N VAL A 453 -9.71 -20.47 0.44
CA VAL A 453 -10.74 -19.42 0.40
C VAL A 453 -11.26 -19.25 -1.03
N ASP A 454 -10.35 -19.16 -2.01
CA ASP A 454 -10.65 -19.07 -3.43
C ASP A 454 -9.46 -19.63 -4.22
N GLU A 455 -9.70 -20.64 -5.06
CA GLU A 455 -8.68 -21.37 -5.84
C GLU A 455 -7.84 -20.47 -6.78
N ARG A 456 -8.29 -19.23 -7.03
CA ARG A 456 -7.59 -18.25 -7.86
C ARG A 456 -6.52 -17.48 -7.08
N LEU A 457 -6.50 -17.56 -5.75
CA LEU A 457 -5.62 -16.82 -4.85
C LEU A 457 -4.28 -17.52 -4.65
N VAL A 458 -3.54 -17.67 -5.75
CA VAL A 458 -2.21 -18.27 -5.78
C VAL A 458 -1.26 -17.39 -6.60
N GLY A 459 0.05 -17.59 -6.46
CA GLY A 459 1.01 -17.00 -7.40
C GLY A 459 1.09 -15.47 -7.32
N PHE A 460 1.11 -14.91 -6.12
CA PHE A 460 1.12 -13.46 -5.92
C PHE A 460 2.41 -12.80 -6.43
N GLY A 461 2.32 -11.55 -6.88
CA GLY A 461 3.45 -10.74 -7.35
C GLY A 461 4.06 -9.82 -6.28
N GLY A 462 3.48 -9.80 -5.09
CA GLY A 462 3.91 -8.97 -3.97
C GLY A 462 2.79 -8.71 -2.97
N ALA A 463 3.07 -8.00 -1.88
CA ALA A 463 2.06 -7.54 -0.95
C ALA A 463 2.47 -6.24 -0.27
N PHE A 464 1.49 -5.49 0.24
CA PHE A 464 1.71 -4.30 1.05
C PHE A 464 0.65 -4.19 2.15
N VAL A 465 0.95 -3.40 3.19
CA VAL A 465 0.08 -3.22 4.35
C VAL A 465 -0.50 -1.81 4.38
N TYR A 466 -1.77 -1.70 4.77
CA TYR A 466 -2.41 -0.42 5.11
C TYR A 466 -3.35 -0.61 6.30
N GLY A 467 -3.08 0.12 7.39
CA GLY A 467 -3.82 -0.02 8.63
C GLY A 467 -3.72 -1.45 9.18
N LYS A 468 -4.86 -2.13 9.29
CA LYS A 468 -4.95 -3.53 9.72
C LYS A 468 -5.04 -4.53 8.57
N TYR A 469 -4.97 -4.09 7.33
CA TYR A 469 -5.16 -4.96 6.18
C TYR A 469 -3.85 -5.18 5.41
N ALA A 470 -3.62 -6.41 4.96
CA ALA A 470 -2.67 -6.71 3.91
C ALA A 470 -3.38 -6.83 2.56
N PHE A 471 -2.74 -6.34 1.51
CA PHE A 471 -3.24 -6.39 0.13
C PHE A 471 -2.24 -7.18 -0.71
N LEU A 472 -2.65 -8.34 -1.19
CA LEU A 472 -1.81 -9.23 -1.97
C LEU A 472 -2.03 -8.99 -3.46
N THR A 473 -0.94 -8.70 -4.15
CA THR A 473 -0.92 -8.28 -5.54
C THR A 473 -1.14 -9.48 -6.47
N PRO A 474 -2.19 -9.48 -7.32
CA PRO A 474 -2.44 -10.58 -8.24
C PRO A 474 -1.41 -10.61 -9.35
N LEU A 475 -0.80 -11.77 -9.61
CA LEU A 475 0.14 -11.95 -10.71
C LEU A 475 -0.22 -13.18 -11.55
N ASP A 476 -0.03 -14.37 -11.01
CA ASP A 476 -0.24 -15.65 -11.69
C ASP A 476 -1.56 -16.30 -11.23
N ARG A 477 -2.10 -17.29 -11.96
CA ARG A 477 -3.22 -18.14 -11.51
C ARG A 477 -3.02 -19.59 -11.95
N ASN A 478 -3.82 -20.50 -11.38
CA ASN A 478 -3.91 -21.86 -11.89
C ASN A 478 -4.48 -21.91 -13.32
N ARG A 479 -4.01 -22.89 -14.11
CA ARG A 479 -4.51 -23.15 -15.47
C ARG A 479 -5.89 -23.79 -15.39
N VAL A 480 -6.79 -23.43 -16.31
CA VAL A 480 -8.17 -23.94 -16.34
C VAL A 480 -8.57 -24.44 -17.73
N GLY A 481 -9.47 -25.43 -17.79
CA GLY A 481 -10.05 -25.92 -19.03
C GLY A 481 -9.02 -26.39 -20.06
N LEU A 482 -9.05 -25.81 -21.26
CA LEU A 482 -8.12 -26.16 -22.34
C LEU A 482 -6.65 -25.82 -22.01
N GLU A 483 -6.39 -24.90 -21.07
CA GLU A 483 -5.03 -24.53 -20.65
C GLU A 483 -4.28 -25.71 -19.99
N LEU A 484 -5.01 -26.68 -19.45
CA LEU A 484 -4.46 -27.90 -18.84
C LEU A 484 -3.96 -28.92 -19.87
N ASN A 485 -4.40 -28.81 -21.12
CA ASN A 485 -4.12 -29.83 -22.11
C ASN A 485 -2.67 -29.70 -22.64
N PRO A 486 -1.80 -30.69 -22.36
CA PRO A 486 -0.37 -30.62 -22.70
C PRO A 486 -0.10 -30.67 -24.21
N ASN A 487 -1.07 -31.10 -25.02
CA ASN A 487 -0.95 -31.12 -26.48
C ASN A 487 -1.01 -29.72 -27.09
N TYR A 488 -1.57 -28.74 -26.37
CA TYR A 488 -1.46 -27.34 -26.76
C TYR A 488 -0.16 -26.78 -26.21
N LYS A 489 0.92 -26.98 -26.97
CA LYS A 489 2.30 -26.59 -26.66
C LYS A 489 2.50 -25.08 -26.35
N TYR A 490 1.47 -24.24 -26.46
CA TYR A 490 1.56 -22.78 -26.48
C TYR A 490 0.52 -22.05 -25.61
N PHE A 491 -0.03 -22.68 -24.57
CA PHE A 491 -0.80 -21.90 -23.59
C PHE A 491 0.14 -21.03 -22.74
N PRO A 492 -0.09 -19.71 -22.66
CA PRO A 492 0.69 -18.86 -21.78
C PRO A 492 0.52 -19.22 -20.31
N THR A 493 1.49 -18.88 -19.45
CA THR A 493 1.21 -18.84 -18.01
C THR A 493 0.08 -17.84 -17.78
N PRO A 494 -1.03 -18.29 -17.17
CA PRO A 494 -2.19 -17.44 -17.01
C PRO A 494 -1.97 -16.48 -15.85
N THR A 495 -2.36 -15.22 -16.06
CA THR A 495 -2.22 -14.16 -15.05
C THR A 495 -3.55 -13.88 -14.36
N SER A 496 -3.49 -13.50 -13.08
CA SER A 496 -4.65 -13.23 -12.23
C SER A 496 -5.07 -11.76 -12.24
N SER A 497 -6.37 -11.50 -12.07
CA SER A 497 -6.95 -10.19 -11.77
C SER A 497 -7.46 -10.07 -10.32
N CYS A 498 -7.35 -11.13 -9.52
CA CYS A 498 -7.99 -11.24 -8.20
C CYS A 498 -7.03 -10.87 -7.07
N MET A 499 -7.18 -9.66 -6.54
CA MET A 499 -6.46 -9.17 -5.38
C MET A 499 -7.10 -9.70 -4.09
N ALA A 500 -6.29 -10.15 -3.13
CA ALA A 500 -6.77 -10.55 -1.80
C ALA A 500 -6.46 -9.48 -0.76
N ARG A 501 -7.47 -9.05 -0.01
CA ARG A 501 -7.35 -8.22 1.19
C ARG A 501 -7.54 -9.10 2.43
N VAL A 502 -6.51 -9.21 3.25
CA VAL A 502 -6.51 -10.02 4.49
C VAL A 502 -6.57 -9.10 5.70
N ASP A 503 -7.49 -9.36 6.63
CA ASP A 503 -7.48 -8.70 7.95
C ASP A 503 -6.38 -9.31 8.82
N LEU A 504 -5.45 -8.48 9.27
CA LEU A 504 -4.26 -8.92 10.02
C LEU A 504 -4.52 -9.04 11.53
N ASP A 505 -5.63 -8.51 12.03
CA ASP A 505 -5.99 -8.63 13.44
C ASP A 505 -6.50 -10.04 13.76
N ASP A 506 -7.39 -10.59 12.92
CA ASP A 506 -7.85 -11.98 13.04
C ASP A 506 -6.99 -12.98 12.24
N PHE A 507 -6.29 -12.50 11.21
CA PHE A 507 -5.48 -13.30 10.28
C PHE A 507 -6.27 -14.47 9.65
N ALA A 508 -7.55 -14.24 9.36
CA ALA A 508 -8.45 -15.24 8.79
C ALA A 508 -9.47 -14.61 7.81
N THR A 509 -9.94 -13.39 8.06
CA THR A 509 -10.91 -12.74 7.19
C THR A 509 -10.25 -12.28 5.89
N VAL A 510 -10.76 -12.78 4.76
CA VAL A 510 -10.26 -12.47 3.41
C VAL A 510 -11.37 -11.90 2.55
N GLN A 511 -11.06 -10.84 1.82
CA GLN A 511 -11.93 -10.25 0.80
C GLN A 511 -11.24 -10.23 -0.55
N VAL A 512 -11.96 -10.60 -1.60
CA VAL A 512 -11.43 -10.65 -2.97
C VAL A 512 -11.96 -9.47 -3.77
N VAL A 513 -11.06 -8.78 -4.47
CA VAL A 513 -11.41 -7.73 -5.43
C VAL A 513 -10.91 -8.14 -6.81
N ASP A 514 -11.82 -8.23 -7.77
CA ASP A 514 -11.50 -8.61 -9.15
C ASP A 514 -11.32 -7.36 -10.02
N PHE A 515 -10.10 -7.17 -10.54
CA PHE A 515 -9.80 -6.03 -11.40
C PHE A 515 -10.31 -6.18 -12.84
N SER A 516 -10.76 -7.38 -13.25
CA SER A 516 -11.21 -7.64 -14.62
C SER A 516 -12.39 -6.77 -15.06
N HIS A 517 -13.14 -6.20 -14.12
CA HIS A 517 -14.21 -5.23 -14.37
C HIS A 517 -13.71 -3.92 -14.99
N LEU A 518 -12.45 -3.51 -14.73
CA LEU A 518 -11.86 -2.30 -15.32
C LEU A 518 -11.36 -2.52 -16.74
N ASP A 519 -10.76 -3.68 -16.97
CA ASP A 519 -10.27 -4.09 -18.28
C ASP A 519 -10.15 -5.62 -18.34
N PRO A 520 -10.98 -6.30 -19.14
CA PRO A 520 -11.01 -7.75 -19.15
C PRO A 520 -9.71 -8.36 -19.69
N LYS A 521 -8.86 -7.59 -20.38
CA LYS A 521 -7.59 -8.12 -20.91
C LYS A 521 -6.40 -7.71 -20.06
N PHE A 522 -6.29 -6.44 -19.70
CA PHE A 522 -5.06 -5.87 -19.14
C PHE A 522 -5.13 -5.58 -17.64
N ALA A 523 -6.31 -5.66 -17.01
CA ALA A 523 -6.41 -5.47 -15.57
C ALA A 523 -6.04 -6.75 -14.80
N ARG A 524 -4.85 -7.30 -15.08
CA ARG A 524 -4.33 -8.56 -14.55
C ARG A 524 -2.82 -8.57 -14.60
N GLY A 525 -2.19 -9.36 -13.72
CA GLY A 525 -0.76 -9.64 -13.79
C GLY A 525 0.14 -8.46 -13.37
N TYR A 526 0.06 -8.12 -12.09
CA TYR A 526 0.79 -7.02 -11.47
C TYR A 526 1.97 -7.53 -10.66
N PHE A 527 3.06 -6.77 -10.62
CA PHE A 527 4.26 -7.16 -9.86
C PHE A 527 4.59 -6.12 -8.79
N GLY A 528 4.01 -6.33 -7.61
CA GLY A 528 4.05 -5.41 -6.49
C GLY A 528 2.94 -4.35 -6.51
N GLY A 529 2.83 -3.66 -5.39
CA GLY A 529 1.93 -2.54 -5.20
C GLY A 529 2.39 -1.72 -4.00
N PHE A 530 1.98 -0.47 -3.95
CA PHE A 530 2.37 0.45 -2.89
C PHE A 530 1.26 1.49 -2.65
N THR A 531 1.32 2.15 -1.51
CA THR A 531 0.33 3.15 -1.12
C THR A 531 0.85 4.57 -1.36
N VAL A 532 -0.05 5.45 -1.78
CA VAL A 532 0.13 6.91 -1.72
C VAL A 532 -1.13 7.43 -1.06
N ASN A 533 -0.99 8.10 0.10
CA ASN A 533 -2.10 8.55 0.94
C ASN A 533 -3.15 7.44 1.20
N SER A 534 -4.40 7.63 0.77
CA SER A 534 -5.54 6.70 0.95
C SER A 534 -5.78 5.78 -0.26
N PHE A 535 -4.81 5.68 -1.18
CA PHE A 535 -4.91 4.84 -2.37
C PHE A 535 -3.74 3.87 -2.49
N ALA A 536 -4.03 2.69 -3.02
CA ALA A 536 -3.03 1.73 -3.48
C ALA A 536 -2.90 1.79 -5.00
N TYR A 537 -1.67 1.57 -5.48
CA TYR A 537 -1.31 1.53 -6.89
C TYR A 537 -0.67 0.18 -7.19
N PHE A 538 -1.24 -0.55 -8.14
CA PHE A 538 -0.75 -1.85 -8.58
C PHE A 538 0.14 -1.68 -9.81
N VAL A 539 1.33 -2.27 -9.76
CA VAL A 539 2.38 -2.03 -10.76
C VAL A 539 2.17 -2.95 -11.97
N PRO A 540 1.88 -2.40 -13.16
CA PRO A 540 1.56 -3.22 -14.33
C PRO A 540 2.79 -3.95 -14.84
N TYR A 541 2.68 -5.27 -14.95
CA TYR A 541 3.76 -6.12 -15.42
C TYR A 541 3.35 -6.83 -16.72
N MET A 542 2.72 -7.99 -16.64
CA MET A 542 2.43 -8.82 -17.80
C MET A 542 1.01 -9.37 -17.76
N TRP A 543 0.32 -9.42 -18.90
CA TRP A 543 -1.02 -10.03 -19.00
C TRP A 543 -0.98 -11.48 -19.50
N THR A 544 0.22 -11.95 -19.86
CA THR A 544 0.48 -13.28 -20.38
C THR A 544 1.97 -13.56 -20.28
N ALA A 545 2.39 -14.78 -19.94
CA ALA A 545 3.83 -15.14 -19.97
C ALA A 545 4.29 -15.71 -21.32
N ASN A 546 3.46 -15.66 -22.37
CA ASN A 546 3.88 -16.09 -23.70
C ASN A 546 4.76 -15.02 -24.36
N ASP A 547 6.07 -15.22 -24.29
CA ASP A 547 7.08 -14.42 -24.99
C ASP A 547 7.51 -15.05 -26.34
N LEU A 548 7.06 -16.27 -26.63
CA LEU A 548 7.42 -17.05 -27.82
C LEU A 548 6.71 -16.57 -29.09
N SER A 549 5.56 -15.90 -28.98
CA SER A 549 4.90 -15.32 -30.14
C SER A 549 5.59 -14.00 -30.53
N PRO A 550 6.28 -13.92 -31.69
CA PRO A 550 7.01 -12.71 -32.09
C PRO A 550 6.12 -11.47 -32.28
N THR A 551 4.81 -11.65 -32.37
CA THR A 551 3.81 -10.60 -32.58
C THR A 551 3.08 -10.15 -31.31
N VAL A 552 3.19 -10.89 -30.20
CA VAL A 552 2.47 -10.59 -28.96
C VAL A 552 3.43 -9.99 -27.95
N ASN A 553 3.14 -8.77 -27.49
CA ASN A 553 3.84 -8.21 -26.34
C ASN A 553 3.18 -8.71 -25.05
N PRO A 554 3.86 -9.48 -24.20
CA PRO A 554 3.29 -9.98 -22.95
C PRO A 554 3.06 -8.88 -21.90
N TYR A 555 3.72 -7.73 -22.05
CA TYR A 555 3.68 -6.63 -21.09
C TYR A 555 2.54 -5.65 -21.39
N HIS A 556 1.99 -5.05 -20.34
CA HIS A 556 0.96 -3.99 -20.43
C HIS A 556 1.34 -2.79 -19.55
N GLY A 557 0.62 -1.68 -19.73
CA GLY A 557 0.85 -0.40 -19.03
C GLY A 557 -0.37 0.08 -18.25
N VAL A 558 -1.32 -0.81 -17.94
CA VAL A 558 -2.57 -0.45 -17.25
C VAL A 558 -2.35 -0.48 -15.74
N VAL A 559 -2.17 0.69 -15.13
CA VAL A 559 -2.08 0.87 -13.69
C VAL A 559 -3.48 0.80 -13.10
N VAL A 560 -3.67 -0.01 -12.06
CA VAL A 560 -4.90 0.02 -11.25
C VAL A 560 -4.64 0.81 -9.98
N ARG A 561 -5.57 1.72 -9.69
CA ARG A 561 -5.66 2.45 -8.43
C ARG A 561 -6.86 1.93 -7.63
N LEU A 562 -6.64 1.64 -6.35
CA LEU A 562 -7.67 1.19 -5.40
C LEU A 562 -7.80 2.19 -4.27
N ASN A 563 -9.01 2.65 -3.98
CA ASN A 563 -9.31 3.40 -2.77
C ASN A 563 -9.28 2.45 -1.57
N LEU A 564 -8.40 2.69 -0.61
CA LEU A 564 -8.17 1.79 0.53
C LEU A 564 -9.32 1.80 1.55
N LEU A 565 -10.15 2.83 1.51
CA LEU A 565 -11.30 3.01 2.41
C LEU A 565 -12.57 2.37 1.84
N THR A 566 -12.83 2.56 0.54
CA THR A 566 -14.08 2.13 -0.11
C THR A 566 -13.93 0.89 -0.99
N LEU A 567 -12.70 0.48 -1.29
CA LEU A 567 -12.35 -0.53 -2.30
C LEU A 567 -12.80 -0.18 -3.73
N ALA A 568 -13.17 1.08 -4.00
CA ALA A 568 -13.42 1.55 -5.35
C ALA A 568 -12.13 1.46 -6.19
N ILE A 569 -12.27 1.02 -7.44
CA ILE A 569 -11.14 0.80 -8.35
C ILE A 569 -11.24 1.70 -9.58
N GLU A 570 -10.08 2.14 -10.06
CA GLU A 570 -9.92 2.96 -11.26
C GLU A 570 -8.67 2.52 -12.05
N LYS A 571 -8.59 2.89 -13.33
CA LYS A 571 -7.42 2.57 -14.18
C LYS A 571 -6.81 3.78 -14.86
N LEU A 572 -5.51 3.69 -15.13
CA LEU A 572 -4.75 4.59 -15.98
C LEU A 572 -3.94 3.75 -16.98
N ASP A 573 -4.11 4.02 -18.27
CA ASP A 573 -3.32 3.37 -19.33
C ASP A 573 -2.13 4.26 -19.72
N LEU A 574 -0.93 3.88 -19.27
CA LEU A 574 0.32 4.58 -19.57
C LEU A 574 0.67 4.55 -21.06
N THR A 575 0.11 3.62 -21.83
CA THR A 575 0.41 3.49 -23.26
C THR A 575 -0.21 4.60 -24.12
N LEU A 576 -1.16 5.34 -23.55
CA LEU A 576 -1.73 6.55 -24.14
C LEU A 576 -0.74 7.74 -24.09
N VAL A 577 0.21 7.72 -23.14
CA VAL A 577 1.29 8.71 -23.04
C VAL A 577 2.43 8.33 -23.97
N ASP A 578 2.89 7.07 -23.87
CA ASP A 578 3.90 6.51 -24.77
C ASP A 578 3.67 4.99 -24.90
N PRO A 579 3.54 4.45 -26.13
CA PRO A 579 3.25 3.03 -26.37
C PRO A 579 4.26 2.03 -25.78
N SER A 580 5.44 2.49 -25.39
CA SER A 580 6.52 1.70 -24.77
C SER A 580 6.44 1.60 -23.24
N LEU A 581 5.54 2.34 -22.58
CA LEU A 581 5.35 2.31 -21.12
C LEU A 581 4.56 1.08 -20.69
N LYS A 582 5.23 -0.07 -20.71
CA LYS A 582 4.69 -1.39 -20.36
C LYS A 582 5.70 -2.14 -19.52
N GLY A 583 5.24 -3.01 -18.65
CA GLY A 583 6.10 -3.99 -17.97
C GLY A 583 7.08 -3.36 -16.97
N PHE A 584 6.50 -2.77 -15.94
CA PHE A 584 7.19 -2.26 -14.76
C PHE A 584 7.28 -3.37 -13.71
N MET A 585 8.25 -3.24 -12.79
CA MET A 585 8.41 -4.18 -11.69
C MET A 585 8.61 -3.41 -10.40
N ARG A 586 7.67 -3.54 -9.46
CA ARG A 586 7.60 -2.74 -8.22
C ARG A 586 7.53 -1.22 -8.47
N GLY A 587 7.41 -0.49 -7.39
CA GLY A 587 7.32 0.96 -7.38
C GLY A 587 7.27 1.48 -5.95
N PHE A 588 7.27 2.79 -5.80
CA PHE A 588 7.28 3.45 -4.50
C PHE A 588 6.64 4.84 -4.55
N ALA A 589 6.31 5.36 -3.39
CA ALA A 589 5.73 6.68 -3.22
C ALA A 589 6.80 7.77 -3.03
N PHE A 590 6.52 8.96 -3.56
CA PHE A 590 7.27 10.18 -3.24
C PHE A 590 6.32 11.37 -3.17
N GLY A 591 6.05 11.86 -1.96
CA GLY A 591 5.06 12.90 -1.71
C GLY A 591 3.68 12.46 -2.20
N LYS A 592 3.21 13.10 -3.27
CA LYS A 592 1.96 12.76 -3.96
C LYS A 592 2.15 11.99 -5.27
N TYR A 593 3.37 11.58 -5.58
CA TYR A 593 3.69 10.89 -6.82
C TYR A 593 3.80 9.37 -6.59
N ALA A 594 3.24 8.61 -7.52
CA ALA A 594 3.45 7.17 -7.64
C ALA A 594 4.56 6.91 -8.66
N VAL A 595 5.67 6.30 -8.24
CA VAL A 595 6.86 6.07 -9.09
C VAL A 595 6.93 4.60 -9.50
N PHE A 596 7.01 4.33 -10.80
CA PHE A 596 7.01 2.98 -11.37
C PHE A 596 8.37 2.63 -11.95
N VAL A 597 8.94 1.51 -11.51
CA VAL A 597 10.31 1.12 -11.84
C VAL A 597 10.33 0.32 -13.15
N PRO A 598 11.11 0.76 -14.17
CA PRO A 598 11.10 0.10 -15.47
C PRO A 598 11.89 -1.22 -15.44
N HIS A 599 11.29 -2.27 -16.00
CA HIS A 599 11.88 -3.60 -16.06
C HIS A 599 11.99 -4.09 -17.51
N LYS A 600 10.90 -4.62 -18.08
CA LYS A 600 10.92 -5.29 -19.40
C LYS A 600 9.65 -4.94 -20.17
N ASN A 601 9.76 -4.39 -21.38
CA ASN A 601 8.63 -3.81 -22.13
C ASN A 601 8.45 -4.32 -23.57
N GLY A 602 9.35 -5.15 -24.10
CA GLY A 602 9.39 -5.48 -25.53
C GLY A 602 8.98 -6.91 -25.91
N PRO A 603 8.27 -7.11 -27.05
CA PRO A 603 8.37 -8.33 -27.85
C PRO A 603 9.65 -8.30 -28.70
N HIS A 604 10.12 -9.45 -29.17
CA HIS A 604 11.41 -9.64 -29.87
C HIS A 604 11.68 -8.74 -31.11
N ASN A 605 10.68 -8.02 -31.64
CA ASN A 605 10.69 -7.50 -33.02
C ASN A 605 10.66 -5.97 -33.19
N ILE A 606 10.74 -5.15 -32.13
CA ILE A 606 10.66 -3.67 -32.26
C ILE A 606 12.03 -3.06 -32.71
N THR A 607 12.02 -1.90 -33.35
CA THR A 607 13.11 -1.33 -34.17
C THR A 607 13.91 -0.17 -33.55
N PRO A 608 14.54 -0.27 -32.36
CA PRO A 608 15.72 0.55 -32.10
C PRO A 608 16.88 0.06 -32.99
N ARG A 609 17.32 0.86 -33.98
CA ARG A 609 18.43 0.50 -34.89
C ARG A 609 19.79 0.40 -34.19
N ARG A 610 19.95 0.99 -33.00
CA ARG A 610 21.24 1.16 -32.30
C ARG A 610 21.40 0.26 -31.06
N VAL A 611 20.51 -0.70 -30.85
CA VAL A 611 20.44 -1.50 -29.63
C VAL A 611 20.44 -2.97 -30.03
N ASN A 612 21.18 -3.81 -29.29
CA ASN A 612 21.21 -5.24 -29.55
C ASN A 612 19.79 -5.82 -29.39
N PRO A 613 19.38 -6.82 -30.20
CA PRO A 613 18.04 -7.40 -30.11
C PRO A 613 17.61 -7.81 -28.69
N SER A 614 18.55 -8.33 -27.89
CA SER A 614 18.30 -8.73 -26.49
C SER A 614 18.06 -7.54 -25.55
N GLN A 615 18.72 -6.39 -25.79
CA GLN A 615 18.53 -5.13 -25.06
C GLN A 615 17.19 -4.46 -25.37
N LYS A 616 16.53 -4.81 -26.48
CA LYS A 616 15.22 -4.24 -26.85
C LYS A 616 14.06 -4.71 -25.97
N LEU A 617 14.29 -5.77 -25.21
CA LEU A 617 13.29 -6.31 -24.29
C LEU A 617 13.22 -5.46 -23.01
N HIS A 618 14.33 -4.82 -22.61
CA HIS A 618 14.44 -4.04 -21.38
C HIS A 618 14.54 -2.54 -21.69
N PHE A 619 14.03 -1.72 -20.77
CA PHE A 619 13.96 -0.28 -20.96
C PHE A 619 14.28 0.46 -19.67
N GLY A 620 14.55 1.77 -19.80
CA GLY A 620 14.93 2.65 -18.70
C GLY A 620 14.06 3.89 -18.61
N LYS A 621 12.80 3.83 -19.07
CA LYS A 621 11.86 4.96 -18.92
C LYS A 621 11.19 4.88 -17.56
N LEU A 622 11.73 5.64 -16.62
CA LEU A 622 11.16 5.85 -15.30
C LEU A 622 9.87 6.66 -15.44
N VAL A 623 8.80 6.23 -14.77
CA VAL A 623 7.51 6.92 -14.77
C VAL A 623 7.20 7.41 -13.38
N ARG A 624 6.74 8.66 -13.24
CA ARG A 624 6.01 9.10 -12.05
C ARG A 624 4.64 9.62 -12.44
N VAL A 625 3.63 9.29 -11.64
CA VAL A 625 2.24 9.72 -11.84
C VAL A 625 1.86 10.66 -10.71
N ASN A 626 1.40 11.86 -11.05
CA ASN A 626 0.77 12.77 -10.10
C ASN A 626 -0.59 12.22 -9.68
N THR A 627 -0.74 11.84 -8.41
CA THR A 627 -1.96 11.16 -7.95
C THR A 627 -3.20 12.05 -7.86
N ASP A 628 -3.02 13.37 -7.91
CA ASP A 628 -4.11 14.35 -8.01
C ASP A 628 -4.72 14.39 -9.43
N VAL A 629 -3.93 14.00 -10.44
CA VAL A 629 -4.31 13.99 -11.86
C VAL A 629 -4.09 12.59 -12.39
N PHE A 630 -4.94 11.65 -11.98
CA PHE A 630 -4.83 10.24 -12.37
C PHE A 630 -5.37 9.99 -13.79
N SER A 631 -4.74 10.66 -14.75
CA SER A 631 -5.01 10.60 -16.19
C SER A 631 -3.66 10.64 -16.94
N PRO A 632 -3.63 10.43 -18.27
CA PRO A 632 -2.41 10.58 -19.07
C PRO A 632 -1.71 11.93 -18.88
N ASP A 633 -2.45 13.01 -18.56
CA ASP A 633 -1.91 14.35 -18.35
C ASP A 633 -1.08 14.49 -17.08
N GLY A 634 -1.26 13.58 -16.11
CA GLY A 634 -0.51 13.56 -14.85
C GLY A 634 0.74 12.70 -14.89
N VAL A 635 1.16 12.21 -16.06
CA VAL A 635 2.28 11.27 -16.21
C VAL A 635 3.54 11.98 -16.68
N ASP A 636 4.60 11.91 -15.87
CA ASP A 636 5.93 12.33 -16.26
C ASP A 636 6.82 11.12 -16.58
N VAL A 637 7.66 11.26 -17.61
CA VAL A 637 8.56 10.21 -18.07
C VAL A 637 10.00 10.71 -18.12
N LEU A 638 10.92 9.96 -17.52
CA LEU A 638 12.36 10.21 -17.56
C LEU A 638 13.08 9.01 -18.20
N ASP A 639 13.72 9.22 -19.35
CA ASP A 639 14.52 8.17 -20.00
C ASP A 639 15.95 8.16 -19.43
N LEU A 640 16.20 7.25 -18.50
CA LEU A 640 17.50 7.08 -17.84
C LEU A 640 18.63 6.75 -18.83
N THR A 641 18.30 6.23 -20.01
CA THR A 641 19.27 5.74 -21.00
C THR A 641 19.77 6.84 -21.93
N ALA A 642 19.02 7.94 -21.99
CA ALA A 642 19.33 9.12 -22.79
C ALA A 642 19.69 10.34 -21.92
N THR A 643 19.33 10.33 -20.63
CA THR A 643 19.58 11.44 -19.72
C THR A 643 21.07 11.56 -19.40
N LEU A 644 21.56 12.79 -19.47
CA LEU A 644 22.90 13.17 -19.05
C LEU A 644 23.06 13.01 -17.54
N ARG A 645 24.08 12.26 -17.11
CA ARG A 645 24.37 12.06 -15.68
C ARG A 645 24.89 13.34 -15.05
N SER A 646 24.38 13.69 -13.88
CA SER A 646 24.88 14.77 -13.01
C SER A 646 26.17 14.36 -12.27
N GLN A 647 27.13 13.78 -13.02
CA GLN A 647 28.43 13.26 -12.59
C GLN A 647 29.45 13.37 -13.73
N ILE A 648 30.73 13.17 -13.44
CA ILE A 648 31.80 13.15 -14.45
C ILE A 648 32.13 11.69 -14.81
N PRO A 649 32.24 11.33 -16.11
CA PRO A 649 31.89 12.13 -17.28
C PRO A 649 30.37 12.29 -17.43
N ASN A 650 29.95 13.49 -17.82
CA ASN A 650 28.56 13.82 -18.08
C ASN A 650 28.13 13.27 -19.44
N LEU A 651 27.75 12.00 -19.46
CA LEU A 651 27.35 11.26 -20.65
C LEU A 651 26.13 10.37 -20.33
N PRO A 652 25.25 10.10 -21.30
CA PRO A 652 24.19 9.13 -21.14
C PRO A 652 24.76 7.73 -20.95
N ASP A 653 24.03 6.88 -20.23
CA ASP A 653 24.37 5.47 -20.06
C ASP A 653 23.23 4.58 -20.56
N VAL A 654 23.46 3.97 -21.72
CA VAL A 654 22.48 3.11 -22.40
C VAL A 654 22.11 1.86 -21.60
N GLU A 655 22.93 1.49 -20.61
CA GLU A 655 22.77 0.28 -19.80
C GLU A 655 21.82 0.47 -18.60
N LEU A 656 21.34 1.71 -18.33
CA LEU A 656 20.43 2.02 -17.22
C LEU A 656 18.99 1.57 -17.52
N ARG A 657 18.80 0.26 -17.55
CA ARG A 657 17.57 -0.43 -17.97
C ARG A 657 17.36 -1.69 -17.12
N GLY A 658 16.12 -2.15 -17.01
CA GLY A 658 15.84 -3.47 -16.45
C GLY A 658 16.13 -3.59 -14.95
N PHE A 659 15.49 -2.74 -14.17
CA PHE A 659 15.61 -2.71 -12.72
C PHE A 659 14.59 -3.65 -12.06
N LEU A 660 14.96 -4.28 -10.94
CA LEU A 660 14.06 -5.18 -10.19
C LEU A 660 13.06 -4.41 -9.31
N GLY A 661 13.43 -3.20 -8.90
CA GLY A 661 12.67 -2.38 -7.97
C GLY A 661 13.44 -1.14 -7.54
N GLY A 662 12.98 -0.51 -6.46
CA GLY A 662 13.60 0.69 -5.92
C GLY A 662 12.88 1.22 -4.69
N GLY A 663 13.41 2.28 -4.11
CA GLY A 663 12.83 2.98 -2.96
C GLY A 663 13.27 4.44 -2.92
N ALA A 664 12.65 5.23 -2.05
CA ALA A 664 12.98 6.64 -1.87
C ALA A 664 13.54 6.92 -0.47
N SER A 665 14.53 7.80 -0.42
CA SER A 665 15.07 8.36 0.83
C SER A 665 15.34 9.86 0.65
N GLY A 666 14.79 10.68 1.54
CA GLY A 666 14.80 12.13 1.40
C GLY A 666 14.14 12.57 0.09
N GLN A 667 14.88 13.32 -0.73
CA GLN A 667 14.42 13.78 -2.05
C GLN A 667 14.82 12.85 -3.21
N TYR A 668 15.48 11.73 -2.93
CA TYR A 668 16.07 10.86 -3.95
C TYR A 668 15.38 9.51 -4.04
N GLY A 669 15.27 8.99 -5.27
CA GLY A 669 14.88 7.62 -5.58
C GLY A 669 16.11 6.80 -5.94
N PHE A 670 16.16 5.57 -5.47
CA PHE A 670 17.24 4.60 -5.69
C PHE A 670 16.68 3.37 -6.39
N PHE A 671 17.36 2.92 -7.45
CA PHE A 671 16.88 1.83 -8.30
C PHE A 671 17.85 0.64 -8.25
N VAL A 672 17.29 -0.54 -8.01
CA VAL A 672 18.03 -1.79 -7.81
C VAL A 672 18.35 -2.39 -9.19
N PRO A 673 19.63 -2.48 -9.58
CA PRO A 673 19.99 -3.03 -10.88
C PRO A 673 19.69 -4.53 -10.93
N TYR A 674 19.35 -5.03 -12.12
CA TYR A 674 19.13 -6.46 -12.33
C TYR A 674 19.67 -6.92 -13.66
N PHE A 675 18.87 -6.87 -14.73
CA PHE A 675 19.27 -7.38 -16.05
C PHE A 675 18.93 -6.37 -17.14
N ASN A 676 19.96 -5.86 -17.82
CA ASN A 676 19.79 -4.80 -18.81
C ASN A 676 19.45 -5.31 -20.24
N GLY A 677 19.14 -6.60 -20.36
CA GLY A 677 18.93 -7.27 -21.64
C GLY A 677 20.18 -7.90 -22.27
N VAL A 678 21.37 -7.67 -21.71
CA VAL A 678 22.63 -8.33 -22.16
C VAL A 678 23.28 -9.08 -21.03
N ARG A 679 23.41 -8.42 -19.87
CA ARG A 679 24.06 -8.99 -18.69
C ARG A 679 23.40 -8.49 -17.42
N PHE A 680 23.69 -9.18 -16.33
CA PHE A 680 23.33 -8.70 -15.01
C PHE A 680 24.16 -7.43 -14.71
N ALA A 681 23.48 -6.36 -14.31
CA ALA A 681 24.09 -5.04 -14.10
C ALA A 681 24.40 -4.83 -12.60
N GLY A 682 25.47 -4.08 -12.31
CA GLY A 682 25.86 -3.67 -10.95
C GLY A 682 25.58 -2.21 -10.64
N LYS A 683 24.97 -1.45 -11.57
CA LYS A 683 24.87 0.01 -11.50
C LYS A 683 23.65 0.48 -10.70
N VAL A 684 23.85 0.92 -9.46
CA VAL A 684 22.78 1.53 -8.66
C VAL A 684 22.52 2.94 -9.14
N VAL A 685 21.28 3.25 -9.51
CA VAL A 685 20.89 4.58 -10.02
C VAL A 685 20.22 5.38 -8.92
N ARG A 686 20.61 6.65 -8.80
CA ARG A 686 19.97 7.67 -7.96
C ARG A 686 19.32 8.75 -8.85
N VAL A 687 18.08 9.12 -8.55
CA VAL A 687 17.35 10.20 -9.24
C VAL A 687 16.82 11.20 -8.24
N ASN A 688 16.99 12.50 -8.47
CA ASN A 688 16.30 13.53 -7.69
C ASN A 688 14.81 13.53 -8.07
N LEU A 689 13.94 13.13 -7.15
CA LEU A 689 12.50 12.95 -7.42
C LEU A 689 11.73 14.28 -7.42
N ARG A 690 12.31 15.34 -6.85
CA ARG A 690 11.73 16.69 -6.86
C ARG A 690 11.89 17.31 -8.24
N THR A 691 13.10 17.34 -8.77
CA THR A 691 13.39 17.93 -10.10
C THR A 691 13.13 16.96 -11.24
N PHE A 692 13.25 15.66 -10.99
CA PHE A 692 12.99 14.56 -11.94
C PHE A 692 13.80 14.63 -13.24
N ASN A 693 15.03 15.14 -13.12
CA ASN A 693 15.97 15.28 -14.23
C ASN A 693 17.44 15.09 -13.83
N GLU A 694 17.76 15.05 -12.53
CA GLU A 694 19.12 14.78 -12.06
C GLU A 694 19.30 13.28 -11.84
N VAL A 695 20.19 12.68 -12.65
CA VAL A 695 20.47 11.24 -12.64
C VAL A 695 21.92 11.01 -12.25
N GLN A 696 22.15 10.07 -11.34
CA GLN A 696 23.48 9.68 -10.88
C GLN A 696 23.57 8.17 -10.74
N VAL A 697 24.78 7.64 -10.81
CA VAL A 697 25.06 6.22 -10.87
C VAL A 697 26.22 5.89 -9.94
N LEU A 698 26.05 4.82 -9.18
CA LEU A 698 27.11 4.13 -8.44
C LEU A 698 27.39 2.82 -9.20
N GLU A 699 28.60 2.67 -9.72
CA GLU A 699 29.01 1.51 -10.54
C GLU A 699 29.77 0.44 -9.75
#